data_AF-A0A817UCR2-F1
#
_entry.id   AF-A0A817UCR2-F1
#
_cell.length_a   1.000
_cell.length_b   1.000
_cell.length_c   1.000
_cell.angle_alpha   90.00
_cell.angle_beta   90.00
_cell.angle_gamma   90.00
#
_symmetry.space_group_name_H-M   'P 1'
#
loop_
_entity.id
_entity.type
_entity.pdbx_description
1 polymer ?
#
loop_
_entity_poly.entity_id
_entity_poly.type
_entity_poly.pdbx_seq_one_letter_code
_entity_poly.pdbx_strand_id
1 'polypeptide(L)'
;MKSYAPELFSKTPDLLHHLVTTMNPSILIRDGVPVVKIHQHAGEFVITFPRAYHAGFNHGFNFAEANNFCPADWLPMGRCAIDHYKEMKRYSVFSHDELICKLASECQYLDPAIGDATKFELDYIVKQEKNSRKLAYEQGVTDADRVCFELMPDDERQCDACKTTCFLSAISCLCKPNILVCINHVDQLCSCSPKKYCLWYRYTIDEMSNMLDALRERLDLCQKWKILVNRLISNDHQTVIDFNDIEKHTTSGVLCLRDDIRMKMEEKLAEAMEYRQMAKNILKRITCKDELIENNNDDDLNKKQKKNLNDENKVTLNDINQLKNRIKSIGIAFNEMNTIQNILTDCLHYQDEIKTLLQSEKLQSTDVYSNYIERSNQYHIELPIIERLKLFYQASIWYELVLKTLNRTISPSKLRSLISSGQAFQALHQQIQQKINELQTQLQQLEYWDEKSRQLTKEEPRPTLNTLEQFVKSADESNIHLSSIDKIKTLISECHIWNEKFEQMQQGEHYPFLSSYEQLYDQARYFHIDLEPLKLIEQIISQARSWLDKTQTVFRRPDSNLTLIEMITPRISVAPKTTTKKRQASKRITVDGPINESIGILDDTIAKILASDENDPKTVYKVYREATMKEIECLNELRENNQKKHLDSSSTYCICEKSYSDLMLQCDLCNEYYHRHCLPYHGSDVNTSVWWICDFCIRSRRPRLQDVVKLLGNLQKLTVRLPEGEILQCLTERAIAWQEKAEAFLASPVLRELSTVKQENKIIKDEFVNDLNKQQSRNFESETSRSLNNLAENQLENLLIEGGLLEIYVDQIKLLTKLVNSSRRSNVSSDKPKTARSQTEKTKSTTIRKRKSYEILSKTEKPVRRKRSRKSILSDQRSSDSQLGTTAPVVYVSSMIDIQQTSIKSSPKSDIDHDNNPLLISDDDNDQTKKGTVVGGVEDDCAVDGGTCLKPSGSSIKWVCCDACERWFHLVCVGLTSVKKKEEFKCARCKQLPISTVSSSTSTPTMIAT
;
A
#
# COMPACT_ATOMS: atom_id res chain seq x y z
N MET A 1 -107.71 5.69 8.25
CA MET A 1 -107.99 7.08 7.79
C MET A 1 -109.23 7.18 6.89
N LYS A 2 -109.20 6.83 5.59
CA LYS A 2 -110.32 7.09 4.65
C LYS A 2 -111.69 6.55 5.11
N SER A 3 -111.70 5.38 5.74
CA SER A 3 -112.89 4.75 6.37
C SER A 3 -113.44 5.49 7.60
N TYR A 4 -112.64 6.30 8.28
CA TYR A 4 -113.01 7.03 9.51
C TYR A 4 -113.42 8.48 9.27
N ALA A 5 -113.13 9.04 8.10
CA ALA A 5 -113.54 10.39 7.70
C ALA A 5 -114.01 10.45 6.22
N PRO A 6 -114.91 9.55 5.78
CA PRO A 6 -115.20 9.36 4.35
C PRO A 6 -115.74 10.62 3.67
N GLU A 7 -116.54 11.44 4.37
CA GLU A 7 -117.04 12.72 3.85
C GLU A 7 -115.96 13.78 3.63
N LEU A 8 -114.84 13.71 4.36
CA LEU A 8 -113.75 14.67 4.23
C LEU A 8 -112.86 14.27 3.05
N PHE A 9 -112.61 12.97 2.89
CA PHE A 9 -111.90 12.40 1.73
C PHE A 9 -112.72 12.36 0.42
N SER A 10 -114.05 12.53 0.46
CA SER A 10 -114.86 12.71 -0.75
C SER A 10 -114.91 14.17 -1.21
N LYS A 11 -114.83 15.13 -0.28
CA LYS A 11 -114.72 16.57 -0.58
C LYS A 11 -113.30 16.97 -0.98
N THR A 12 -112.28 16.34 -0.38
CA THR A 12 -110.86 16.66 -0.58
C THR A 12 -110.06 15.35 -0.69
N PRO A 13 -109.89 14.78 -1.89
CA PRO A 13 -109.24 13.48 -2.07
C PRO A 13 -107.77 13.46 -1.59
N ASP A 14 -107.05 14.56 -1.78
CA ASP A 14 -105.65 14.77 -1.46
C ASP A 14 -105.39 15.13 0.03
N LEU A 15 -106.43 15.20 0.86
CA LEU A 15 -106.38 15.51 2.29
C LEU A 15 -105.34 14.68 3.08
N LEU A 16 -105.05 13.46 2.62
CA LEU A 16 -104.05 12.56 3.24
C LEU A 16 -102.60 13.09 3.09
N HIS A 17 -102.42 14.18 2.36
CA HIS A 17 -101.15 14.87 2.12
C HIS A 17 -101.13 16.27 2.75
N HIS A 18 -102.20 16.68 3.44
CA HIS A 18 -102.26 17.94 4.17
C HIS A 18 -101.74 17.73 5.60
N LEU A 19 -100.73 18.51 5.99
CA LEU A 19 -100.00 18.41 7.28
C LEU A 19 -100.85 18.55 8.54
N VAL A 20 -102.12 18.95 8.42
CA VAL A 20 -103.05 19.18 9.54
C VAL A 20 -103.79 17.92 10.03
N THR A 21 -103.80 16.83 9.25
CA THR A 21 -104.64 15.65 9.53
C THR A 21 -103.98 14.66 10.48
N THR A 22 -104.05 14.91 11.78
CA THR A 22 -103.57 13.95 12.81
C THR A 22 -104.61 12.86 13.11
N MET A 23 -104.12 11.66 13.49
CA MET A 23 -104.95 10.53 13.93
C MET A 23 -104.24 9.83 15.09
N ASN A 24 -105.00 9.41 16.12
CA ASN A 24 -104.43 8.72 17.27
C ASN A 24 -103.77 7.39 16.83
N PRO A 25 -102.46 7.17 17.11
CA PRO A 25 -101.75 5.93 16.76
C PRO A 25 -102.45 4.64 17.17
N SER A 26 -103.17 4.62 18.30
CA SER A 26 -103.90 3.43 18.76
C SER A 26 -105.02 2.99 17.81
N ILE A 27 -105.58 3.92 17.01
CA ILE A 27 -106.57 3.60 15.97
C ILE A 27 -105.87 2.88 14.82
N LEU A 28 -104.74 3.42 14.36
CA LEU A 28 -103.93 2.85 13.27
C LEU A 28 -103.44 1.44 13.61
N ILE A 29 -102.90 1.25 14.82
CA ILE A 29 -102.45 -0.06 15.32
C ILE A 29 -103.61 -1.07 15.38
N ARG A 30 -104.79 -0.64 15.85
CA ARG A 30 -106.00 -1.50 15.89
C ARG A 30 -106.47 -1.90 14.49
N ASP A 31 -106.33 -1.01 13.51
CA ASP A 31 -106.64 -1.27 12.10
C ASP A 31 -105.54 -2.10 11.40
N GLY A 32 -104.51 -2.57 12.11
CA GLY A 32 -103.43 -3.40 11.57
C GLY A 32 -102.27 -2.64 10.91
N VAL A 33 -102.23 -1.30 11.03
CA VAL A 33 -101.13 -0.48 10.51
C VAL A 33 -99.94 -0.53 11.48
N PRO A 34 -98.73 -0.92 11.04
CA PRO A 34 -97.53 -0.84 11.89
C PRO A 34 -97.22 0.62 12.25
N VAL A 35 -97.06 0.90 13.54
CA VAL A 35 -96.64 2.21 14.04
C VAL A 35 -95.50 2.04 15.05
N VAL A 36 -94.42 2.79 14.85
CA VAL A 36 -93.29 2.92 15.76
C VAL A 36 -93.29 4.30 16.41
N LYS A 37 -92.59 4.44 17.55
CA LYS A 37 -92.37 5.74 18.21
C LYS A 37 -90.91 5.87 18.64
N ILE A 38 -90.41 7.10 18.64
CA ILE A 38 -89.10 7.49 19.15
C ILE A 38 -89.24 8.78 19.96
N HIS A 39 -88.27 9.06 20.82
CA HIS A 39 -88.13 10.35 21.51
C HIS A 39 -86.83 10.96 21.00
N GLN A 40 -86.91 12.06 20.23
CA GLN A 40 -85.73 12.74 19.70
C GLN A 40 -85.17 13.70 20.76
N HIS A 41 -83.91 13.51 21.12
CA HIS A 41 -83.14 14.37 22.00
C HIS A 41 -82.25 15.36 21.21
N ALA A 42 -81.70 16.36 21.90
CA ALA A 42 -80.87 17.37 21.26
C ALA A 42 -79.56 16.75 20.71
N GLY A 43 -79.27 17.00 19.44
CA GLY A 43 -78.13 16.41 18.71
C GLY A 43 -78.43 15.10 17.99
N GLU A 44 -79.64 14.53 18.14
CA GLU A 44 -80.05 13.31 17.42
C GLU A 44 -80.68 13.63 16.06
N PHE A 45 -80.33 12.85 15.04
CA PHE A 45 -80.97 12.89 13.72
C PHE A 45 -82.14 11.89 13.63
N VAL A 46 -83.22 12.30 12.97
CA VAL A 46 -84.34 11.42 12.61
C VAL A 46 -84.44 11.37 11.09
N ILE A 47 -84.33 10.18 10.51
CA ILE A 47 -84.41 9.97 9.05
C ILE A 47 -85.76 9.36 8.71
N THR A 48 -86.59 10.11 7.97
CA THR A 48 -87.88 9.65 7.46
C THR A 48 -87.72 9.05 6.07
N PHE A 49 -87.89 7.73 5.95
CA PHE A 49 -87.77 7.02 4.67
C PHE A 49 -88.90 7.38 3.69
N PRO A 50 -88.70 7.18 2.37
CA PRO A 50 -89.71 7.54 1.37
C PRO A 50 -91.06 6.85 1.62
N ARG A 51 -92.15 7.63 1.54
CA ARG A 51 -93.54 7.21 1.85
C ARG A 51 -93.79 6.78 3.31
N ALA A 52 -92.84 6.96 4.23
CA ALA A 52 -93.04 6.73 5.66
C ALA A 52 -93.85 7.88 6.30
N TYR A 53 -95.14 7.63 6.57
CA TYR A 53 -95.97 8.56 7.32
C TYR A 53 -95.45 8.74 8.75
N HIS A 54 -95.30 9.99 9.17
CA HIS A 54 -94.81 10.37 10.48
C HIS A 54 -95.65 11.52 11.04
N ALA A 55 -95.78 11.55 12.37
CA ALA A 55 -96.43 12.61 13.13
C ALA A 55 -95.81 12.64 14.53
N GLY A 56 -95.79 13.81 15.17
CA GLY A 56 -95.19 14.00 16.48
C GLY A 56 -95.60 15.31 17.14
N PHE A 57 -95.11 15.52 18.36
CA PHE A 57 -95.29 16.75 19.14
C PHE A 57 -94.05 16.98 20.01
N ASN A 58 -93.76 18.25 20.31
CA ASN A 58 -92.64 18.62 21.16
C ASN A 58 -93.01 18.44 22.64
N HIS A 59 -92.13 17.84 23.44
CA HIS A 59 -92.32 17.66 24.88
C HIS A 59 -92.12 18.96 25.70
N GLY A 60 -91.57 20.00 25.07
CA GLY A 60 -91.27 21.30 25.68
C GLY A 60 -90.70 22.27 24.64
N PHE A 61 -90.13 23.39 25.08
CA PHE A 61 -89.45 24.33 24.19
C PHE A 61 -88.19 23.68 23.58
N ASN A 62 -88.08 23.71 22.26
CA ASN A 62 -86.94 23.21 21.50
C ASN A 62 -86.73 24.02 20.20
N PHE A 63 -85.63 23.73 19.51
CA PHE A 63 -85.36 24.17 18.15
C PHE A 63 -84.94 22.94 17.34
N ALA A 64 -85.37 22.85 16.08
CA ALA A 64 -85.06 21.75 15.19
C ALA A 64 -85.01 22.25 13.74
N GLU A 65 -84.16 21.60 12.94
CA GLU A 65 -84.01 21.84 11.50
C GLU A 65 -84.27 20.53 10.75
N ALA A 66 -84.88 20.61 9.57
CA ALA A 66 -85.22 19.46 8.75
C ALA A 66 -85.12 19.81 7.26
N ASN A 67 -84.65 18.87 6.44
CA ASN A 67 -84.53 19.03 5.00
C ASN A 67 -84.83 17.70 4.29
N ASN A 68 -85.28 17.77 3.03
CA ASN A 68 -85.58 16.61 2.20
C ASN A 68 -84.38 16.28 1.30
N PHE A 69 -84.12 14.99 1.07
CA PHE A 69 -83.05 14.53 0.17
C PHE A 69 -83.48 13.27 -0.58
N CYS A 70 -82.90 13.05 -1.76
CA CYS A 70 -83.27 11.97 -2.69
C CYS A 70 -82.04 11.13 -3.08
N PRO A 71 -81.79 9.97 -2.43
CA PRO A 71 -80.73 9.04 -2.82
C PRO A 71 -81.09 8.24 -4.09
N ALA A 72 -80.17 7.41 -4.59
CA ALA A 72 -80.34 6.66 -5.84
C ALA A 72 -81.59 5.74 -5.84
N ASP A 73 -81.84 5.07 -4.72
CA ASP A 73 -82.99 4.20 -4.48
C ASP A 73 -84.33 4.96 -4.42
N TRP A 74 -84.31 6.28 -4.20
CA TRP A 74 -85.51 7.11 -4.30
C TRP A 74 -85.98 7.32 -5.74
N LEU A 75 -85.11 7.29 -6.77
CA LEU A 75 -85.50 7.69 -8.13
C LEU A 75 -86.73 6.90 -8.66
N PRO A 76 -86.79 5.56 -8.60
CA PRO A 76 -87.99 4.82 -9.01
C PRO A 76 -89.22 5.11 -8.14
N MET A 77 -89.03 5.42 -6.85
CA MET A 77 -90.11 5.83 -5.95
C MET A 77 -90.63 7.23 -6.29
N GLY A 78 -89.76 8.12 -6.78
CA GLY A 78 -90.11 9.45 -7.28
C GLY A 78 -91.06 9.38 -8.47
N ARG A 79 -90.74 8.55 -9.48
CA ARG A 79 -91.67 8.29 -10.59
C ARG A 79 -93.01 7.71 -10.11
N CYS A 80 -92.98 6.70 -9.23
CA CYS A 80 -94.22 6.12 -8.67
C CYS A 80 -95.06 7.14 -7.88
N ALA A 81 -94.42 8.11 -7.23
CA ALA A 81 -95.11 9.20 -6.54
C ALA A 81 -95.76 10.19 -7.53
N ILE A 82 -95.07 10.53 -8.62
CA ILE A 82 -95.62 11.37 -9.70
C ILE A 82 -96.81 10.68 -10.39
N ASP A 83 -96.74 9.38 -10.64
CA ASP A 83 -97.87 8.63 -11.21
C ASP A 83 -99.08 8.62 -10.25
N HIS A 84 -98.87 8.45 -8.95
CA HIS A 84 -99.94 8.59 -7.95
C HIS A 84 -100.47 10.04 -7.84
N TYR A 85 -99.63 11.06 -8.03
CA TYR A 85 -100.07 12.45 -8.06
C TYR A 85 -100.96 12.74 -9.28
N LYS A 86 -100.70 12.12 -10.44
CA LYS A 86 -101.59 12.19 -11.63
C LYS A 86 -102.98 11.62 -11.31
N GLU A 87 -103.06 10.46 -10.63
CA GLU A 87 -104.33 9.86 -10.20
C GLU A 87 -105.11 10.81 -9.26
N MET A 88 -104.40 11.40 -8.29
CA MET A 88 -104.98 12.27 -7.26
C MET A 88 -105.18 13.73 -7.72
N LYS A 89 -104.84 14.05 -8.98
CA LYS A 89 -104.82 15.41 -9.57
C LYS A 89 -104.01 16.43 -8.75
N ARG A 90 -102.92 15.98 -8.13
CA ARG A 90 -102.06 16.79 -7.26
C ARG A 90 -100.94 17.45 -8.06
N TYR A 91 -100.75 18.75 -7.82
CA TYR A 91 -99.62 19.53 -8.33
C TYR A 91 -98.29 18.92 -7.91
N SER A 92 -97.38 18.78 -8.88
CA SER A 92 -95.99 18.37 -8.62
C SER A 92 -95.15 19.57 -8.18
N VAL A 93 -94.13 19.34 -7.35
CA VAL A 93 -93.20 20.40 -6.88
C VAL A 93 -92.07 20.64 -7.89
N PHE A 94 -91.79 19.64 -8.73
CA PHE A 94 -90.87 19.69 -9.87
C PHE A 94 -91.21 18.54 -10.83
N SER A 95 -90.72 18.60 -12.07
CA SER A 95 -90.79 17.49 -13.01
C SER A 95 -89.73 16.42 -12.69
N HIS A 96 -90.16 15.18 -12.44
CA HIS A 96 -89.23 14.06 -12.21
C HIS A 96 -88.49 13.68 -13.50
N ASP A 97 -89.16 13.71 -14.65
CA ASP A 97 -88.53 13.41 -15.94
C ASP A 97 -87.44 14.44 -16.29
N GLU A 98 -87.63 15.70 -15.90
CA GLU A 98 -86.63 16.77 -16.03
C GLU A 98 -85.39 16.48 -15.18
N LEU A 99 -85.57 15.98 -13.95
CA LEU A 99 -84.46 15.55 -13.09
C LEU A 99 -83.69 14.39 -13.73
N ILE A 100 -84.37 13.35 -14.22
CA ILE A 100 -83.72 12.20 -14.86
C ILE A 100 -82.94 12.62 -16.12
N CYS A 101 -83.52 13.48 -16.97
CA CYS A 101 -82.80 13.99 -18.15
C CYS A 101 -81.59 14.86 -17.77
N LYS A 102 -81.70 15.73 -16.75
CA LYS A 102 -80.57 16.56 -16.27
C LYS A 102 -79.44 15.73 -15.65
N LEU A 103 -79.77 14.68 -14.90
CA LEU A 103 -78.79 13.71 -14.41
C LEU A 103 -78.09 13.00 -15.58
N ALA A 104 -78.84 12.54 -16.58
CA ALA A 104 -78.29 11.85 -17.73
C ALA A 104 -77.42 12.75 -18.64
N SER A 105 -77.76 14.04 -18.82
CA SER A 105 -76.92 14.96 -19.59
C SER A 105 -75.58 15.26 -18.91
N GLU A 106 -75.54 15.25 -17.57
CA GLU A 106 -74.30 15.42 -16.78
C GLU A 106 -73.75 14.08 -16.28
N CYS A 107 -73.96 12.99 -17.04
CA CYS A 107 -73.54 11.64 -16.65
C CYS A 107 -72.08 11.58 -16.20
N GLN A 108 -71.20 12.37 -16.82
CA GLN A 108 -69.77 12.52 -16.54
C GLN A 108 -69.40 12.87 -15.08
N TYR A 109 -70.34 13.43 -14.30
CA TYR A 109 -70.14 13.80 -12.89
C TYR A 109 -70.95 12.93 -11.91
N LEU A 110 -71.81 12.03 -12.40
CA LEU A 110 -72.63 11.18 -11.52
C LEU A 110 -71.79 10.13 -10.77
N ASP A 111 -72.12 9.94 -9.50
CA ASP A 111 -71.78 8.73 -8.74
C ASP A 111 -72.32 7.48 -9.47
N PRO A 112 -71.60 6.33 -9.50
CA PRO A 112 -72.05 5.15 -10.22
C PRO A 112 -73.41 4.58 -9.80
N ALA A 113 -73.83 4.70 -8.54
CA ALA A 113 -75.14 4.21 -8.09
C ALA A 113 -76.28 5.15 -8.52
N ILE A 114 -76.05 6.47 -8.45
CA ILE A 114 -76.98 7.47 -9.03
C ILE A 114 -77.09 7.26 -10.54
N GLY A 115 -75.96 7.04 -11.23
CA GLY A 115 -75.93 6.77 -12.66
C GLY A 115 -76.65 5.48 -13.06
N ASP A 116 -76.47 4.39 -12.31
CA ASP A 116 -77.14 3.11 -12.56
C ASP A 116 -78.67 3.21 -12.40
N ALA A 117 -79.14 3.87 -11.33
CA ALA A 117 -80.56 4.17 -11.13
C ALA A 117 -81.12 5.10 -12.22
N THR A 118 -80.38 6.16 -12.59
CA THR A 118 -80.74 7.09 -13.67
C THR A 118 -80.86 6.36 -15.02
N LYS A 119 -79.98 5.39 -15.32
CA LYS A 119 -80.04 4.55 -16.53
C LYS A 119 -81.32 3.73 -16.57
N PHE A 120 -81.72 3.08 -15.47
CA PHE A 120 -82.95 2.29 -15.44
C PHE A 120 -84.20 3.16 -15.62
N GLU A 121 -84.26 4.31 -14.95
CA GLU A 121 -85.41 5.22 -15.06
C GLU A 121 -85.46 5.92 -16.43
N LEU A 122 -84.33 6.29 -17.04
CA LEU A 122 -84.29 6.84 -18.40
C LEU A 122 -84.65 5.79 -19.46
N ASP A 123 -84.20 4.54 -19.32
CA ASP A 123 -84.58 3.43 -20.20
C ASP A 123 -86.10 3.15 -20.14
N TYR A 124 -86.72 3.27 -18.96
CA TYR A 124 -88.17 3.24 -18.81
C TYR A 124 -88.86 4.44 -19.48
N ILE A 125 -88.38 5.66 -19.22
CA ILE A 125 -88.90 6.92 -19.80
C ILE A 125 -88.87 6.86 -21.33
N VAL A 126 -87.75 6.50 -21.94
CA VAL A 126 -87.60 6.41 -23.41
C VAL A 126 -88.61 5.42 -24.01
N LYS A 127 -88.87 4.30 -23.34
CA LYS A 127 -89.85 3.29 -23.79
C LYS A 127 -91.29 3.79 -23.67
N GLN A 128 -91.65 4.43 -22.55
CA GLN A 128 -93.00 4.98 -22.36
C GLN A 128 -93.30 6.16 -23.30
N GLU A 129 -92.37 7.10 -23.41
CA GLU A 129 -92.54 8.30 -24.24
C GLU A 129 -92.60 7.95 -25.73
N LYS A 130 -91.81 6.96 -26.19
CA LYS A 130 -91.90 6.42 -27.55
C LYS A 130 -93.27 5.80 -27.83
N ASN A 131 -93.84 5.06 -26.88
CA ASN A 131 -95.17 4.45 -27.02
C ASN A 131 -96.28 5.50 -27.00
N SER A 132 -96.20 6.49 -26.09
CA SER A 132 -97.23 7.53 -25.95
C SER A 132 -97.25 8.49 -27.15
N ARG A 133 -96.07 8.86 -27.68
CA ARG A 133 -95.98 9.64 -28.94
C ARG A 133 -96.51 8.86 -30.13
N LYS A 134 -96.23 7.56 -30.22
CA LYS A 134 -96.82 6.70 -31.24
C LYS A 134 -98.35 6.68 -31.13
N LEU A 135 -98.91 6.52 -29.93
CA LEU A 135 -100.37 6.50 -29.72
C LEU A 135 -101.03 7.84 -30.07
N ALA A 136 -100.45 8.97 -29.68
CA ALA A 136 -100.96 10.29 -30.04
C ALA A 136 -100.95 10.53 -31.57
N TYR A 137 -99.92 10.03 -32.27
CA TYR A 137 -99.88 10.04 -33.73
C TYR A 137 -100.95 9.14 -34.36
N GLU A 138 -101.18 7.94 -33.81
CA GLU A 138 -102.25 7.02 -34.23
C GLU A 138 -103.67 7.58 -33.93
N GLN A 139 -103.82 8.42 -32.89
CA GLN A 139 -105.03 9.23 -32.64
C GLN A 139 -105.19 10.41 -33.63
N GLY A 140 -104.16 10.73 -34.42
CA GLY A 140 -104.19 11.73 -35.49
C GLY A 140 -103.54 13.08 -35.17
N VAL A 141 -102.71 13.18 -34.12
CA VAL A 141 -101.85 14.35 -33.87
C VAL A 141 -100.65 14.31 -34.82
N THR A 142 -100.62 15.19 -35.82
CA THR A 142 -99.57 15.22 -36.86
C THR A 142 -98.54 16.33 -36.68
N ASP A 143 -98.95 17.44 -36.08
CA ASP A 143 -98.13 18.64 -35.98
C ASP A 143 -97.30 18.56 -34.69
N ALA A 144 -96.02 18.97 -34.72
CA ALA A 144 -95.13 18.83 -33.58
C ALA A 144 -94.06 19.94 -33.51
N ASP A 145 -94.00 20.65 -32.38
CA ASP A 145 -93.06 21.74 -32.11
C ASP A 145 -92.10 21.35 -30.98
N ARG A 146 -90.83 21.79 -31.07
CA ARG A 146 -89.88 21.63 -29.97
C ARG A 146 -90.04 22.77 -28.97
N VAL A 147 -90.19 22.44 -27.68
CA VAL A 147 -90.37 23.40 -26.58
C VAL A 147 -89.36 23.13 -25.46
N CYS A 148 -88.69 24.17 -24.99
CA CYS A 148 -87.82 24.13 -23.81
C CYS A 148 -88.65 24.31 -22.53
N PHE A 149 -89.37 23.26 -22.13
CA PHE A 149 -90.28 23.27 -20.97
C PHE A 149 -89.59 23.74 -19.68
N GLU A 150 -88.29 23.55 -19.51
CA GLU A 150 -87.51 24.01 -18.34
C GLU A 150 -87.32 25.54 -18.26
N LEU A 151 -87.72 26.29 -19.30
CA LEU A 151 -87.75 27.75 -19.31
C LEU A 151 -89.15 28.33 -19.07
N MET A 152 -90.18 27.48 -19.00
CA MET A 152 -91.55 27.88 -18.68
C MET A 152 -91.79 27.81 -17.16
N PRO A 153 -92.60 28.72 -16.57
CA PRO A 153 -93.14 28.56 -15.23
C PRO A 153 -93.86 27.23 -15.03
N ASP A 154 -93.79 26.66 -13.83
CA ASP A 154 -94.34 25.33 -13.54
C ASP A 154 -95.86 25.27 -13.70
N ASP A 155 -96.55 26.38 -13.45
CA ASP A 155 -98.00 26.57 -13.65
C ASP A 155 -98.41 26.70 -15.13
N GLU A 156 -97.59 27.33 -15.97
CA GLU A 156 -97.85 27.41 -17.43
C GLU A 156 -97.66 26.05 -18.13
N ARG A 157 -96.83 25.16 -17.57
CA ARG A 157 -96.51 23.84 -18.15
C ARG A 157 -97.25 22.67 -17.49
N GLN A 158 -98.30 22.92 -16.70
CA GLN A 158 -99.11 21.86 -16.08
C GLN A 158 -100.19 21.29 -17.01
N CYS A 159 -100.42 19.97 -16.91
CA CYS A 159 -101.56 19.31 -17.56
C CYS A 159 -102.88 19.68 -16.86
N ASP A 160 -103.85 20.22 -17.59
CA ASP A 160 -105.15 20.60 -17.00
C ASP A 160 -105.93 19.41 -16.42
N ALA A 161 -105.84 18.23 -17.05
CA ALA A 161 -106.57 17.04 -16.63
C ALA A 161 -106.08 16.43 -15.30
N CYS A 162 -104.77 16.35 -15.07
CA CYS A 162 -104.16 15.64 -13.93
C CYS A 162 -103.12 16.43 -13.11
N LYS A 163 -102.87 17.71 -13.47
CA LYS A 163 -102.00 18.66 -12.75
C LYS A 163 -100.53 18.26 -12.58
N THR A 164 -100.05 17.25 -13.33
CA THR A 164 -98.61 17.00 -13.47
C THR A 164 -97.93 18.13 -14.24
N THR A 165 -96.75 18.55 -13.80
CA THR A 165 -95.83 19.37 -14.59
C THR A 165 -95.38 18.56 -15.81
N CYS A 166 -95.54 19.09 -17.02
CA CYS A 166 -95.10 18.46 -18.26
C CYS A 166 -93.65 18.82 -18.59
N PHE A 167 -92.90 17.89 -19.16
CA PHE A 167 -91.52 18.12 -19.60
C PHE A 167 -91.14 17.39 -20.89
N LEU A 168 -91.33 16.06 -20.97
CA LEU A 168 -90.91 15.28 -22.15
C LEU A 168 -91.76 15.62 -23.39
N SER A 169 -93.07 15.60 -23.20
CA SER A 169 -94.06 16.09 -24.17
C SER A 169 -95.37 16.53 -23.53
N ALA A 170 -96.12 17.31 -24.31
CA ALA A 170 -97.47 17.75 -24.01
C ALA A 170 -98.23 18.03 -25.31
N ILE A 171 -99.56 18.19 -25.22
CA ILE A 171 -100.44 18.50 -26.35
C ILE A 171 -101.08 19.87 -26.13
N SER A 172 -100.96 20.73 -27.13
CA SER A 172 -101.57 22.06 -27.19
C SER A 172 -102.53 22.19 -28.38
N CYS A 173 -103.39 23.20 -28.38
CA CYS A 173 -104.25 23.51 -29.53
C CYS A 173 -104.58 25.01 -29.58
N LEU A 174 -104.49 25.61 -30.76
CA LEU A 174 -104.70 27.05 -30.99
C LEU A 174 -106.09 27.57 -30.55
N CYS A 175 -107.09 26.70 -30.33
CA CYS A 175 -108.39 27.10 -29.79
C CYS A 175 -108.39 27.37 -28.27
N LYS A 176 -107.34 26.95 -27.56
CA LYS A 176 -107.11 27.18 -26.12
C LYS A 176 -105.61 27.42 -25.87
N PRO A 177 -105.04 28.58 -26.23
CA PRO A 177 -103.59 28.82 -26.15
C PRO A 177 -103.02 28.70 -24.72
N ASN A 178 -103.84 28.97 -23.69
CA ASN A 178 -103.42 28.95 -22.28
C ASN A 178 -103.74 27.61 -21.58
N ILE A 179 -104.04 26.53 -22.32
CA ILE A 179 -104.39 25.21 -21.73
C ILE A 179 -103.58 24.11 -22.42
N LEU A 180 -102.92 23.31 -21.59
CA LEU A 180 -102.03 22.24 -21.98
C LEU A 180 -102.50 20.91 -21.36
N VAL A 181 -102.26 19.79 -22.03
CA VAL A 181 -102.41 18.45 -21.42
C VAL A 181 -101.16 17.60 -21.63
N CYS A 182 -100.84 16.72 -20.68
CA CYS A 182 -99.81 15.70 -20.91
C CYS A 182 -100.29 14.70 -21.97
N ILE A 183 -99.36 14.01 -22.62
CA ILE A 183 -99.65 13.11 -23.74
C ILE A 183 -100.63 11.95 -23.43
N ASN A 184 -100.76 11.54 -22.16
CA ASN A 184 -101.75 10.53 -21.74
C ASN A 184 -103.19 11.06 -21.64
N HIS A 185 -103.42 12.36 -21.90
CA HIS A 185 -104.72 13.03 -21.77
C HIS A 185 -105.11 13.83 -23.03
N VAL A 186 -104.62 13.44 -24.21
CA VAL A 186 -104.93 14.05 -25.53
C VAL A 186 -106.43 14.35 -25.68
N ASP A 187 -107.28 13.37 -25.37
CA ASP A 187 -108.74 13.44 -25.53
C ASP A 187 -109.45 14.42 -24.56
N GLN A 188 -108.74 14.97 -23.57
CA GLN A 188 -109.30 15.89 -22.56
C GLN A 188 -108.98 17.37 -22.84
N LEU A 189 -108.22 17.69 -23.89
CA LEU A 189 -107.82 19.06 -24.22
C LEU A 189 -109.01 19.94 -24.65
N CYS A 190 -109.72 19.55 -25.71
CA CYS A 190 -110.87 20.28 -26.25
C CYS A 190 -111.70 19.41 -27.22
N SER A 191 -112.76 19.96 -27.80
CA SER A 191 -113.61 19.28 -28.79
C SER A 191 -113.13 19.39 -30.25
N CYS A 192 -111.90 19.82 -30.49
CA CYS A 192 -111.34 19.82 -31.85
C CYS A 192 -110.84 18.43 -32.26
N SER A 193 -110.78 18.18 -33.57
CA SER A 193 -110.12 16.97 -34.08
C SER A 193 -108.62 16.99 -33.73
N PRO A 194 -108.00 15.85 -33.35
CA PRO A 194 -106.57 15.75 -33.06
C PRO A 194 -105.63 16.27 -34.17
N LYS A 195 -106.10 16.32 -35.42
CA LYS A 195 -105.41 16.97 -36.55
C LYS A 195 -105.24 18.50 -36.44
N LYS A 196 -105.74 19.11 -35.35
CA LYS A 196 -105.53 20.52 -34.99
C LYS A 196 -104.74 20.68 -33.69
N TYR A 197 -104.21 19.59 -33.15
CA TYR A 197 -103.36 19.59 -31.96
C TYR A 197 -101.90 19.61 -32.38
N CYS A 198 -101.07 20.28 -31.59
CA CYS A 198 -99.62 20.20 -31.73
C CYS A 198 -99.03 19.39 -30.57
N LEU A 199 -98.17 18.43 -30.89
CA LEU A 199 -97.30 17.73 -29.95
C LEU A 199 -96.10 18.63 -29.62
N TRP A 200 -96.14 19.28 -28.47
CA TRP A 200 -94.97 19.96 -27.92
C TRP A 200 -94.03 18.93 -27.30
N TYR A 201 -92.75 18.91 -27.69
CA TYR A 201 -91.76 17.94 -27.19
C TYR A 201 -90.43 18.58 -26.82
N ARG A 202 -89.74 18.06 -25.79
CA ARG A 202 -88.44 18.60 -25.38
C ARG A 202 -87.26 18.01 -26.14
N TYR A 203 -87.25 16.68 -26.25
CA TYR A 203 -86.22 15.88 -26.89
C TYR A 203 -86.81 14.94 -27.93
N THR A 204 -86.03 14.57 -28.94
CA THR A 204 -86.35 13.42 -29.80
C THR A 204 -86.09 12.11 -29.06
N ILE A 205 -86.64 11.00 -29.56
CA ILE A 205 -86.35 9.67 -29.01
C ILE A 205 -84.85 9.34 -29.14
N ASP A 206 -84.21 9.79 -30.21
CA ASP A 206 -82.80 9.54 -30.49
C ASP A 206 -81.88 10.35 -29.55
N GLU A 207 -82.22 11.60 -29.24
CA GLU A 207 -81.50 12.42 -28.24
C GLU A 207 -81.50 11.77 -26.85
N MET A 208 -82.65 11.25 -26.42
CA MET A 208 -82.74 10.53 -25.13
C MET A 208 -82.06 9.15 -25.17
N SER A 209 -82.03 8.49 -26.33
CA SER A 209 -81.27 7.24 -26.53
C SER A 209 -79.77 7.50 -26.46
N ASN A 210 -79.28 8.59 -27.07
CA ASN A 210 -77.87 9.01 -26.99
C ASN A 210 -77.45 9.33 -25.55
N MET A 211 -78.30 10.03 -24.77
CA MET A 211 -78.04 10.25 -23.33
C MET A 211 -77.97 8.93 -22.54
N LEU A 212 -78.84 7.97 -22.87
CA LEU A 212 -78.86 6.64 -22.24
C LEU A 212 -77.62 5.81 -22.60
N ASP A 213 -77.14 5.88 -23.84
CA ASP A 213 -75.96 5.13 -24.30
C ASP A 213 -74.64 5.75 -23.80
N ALA A 214 -74.53 7.08 -23.71
CA ALA A 214 -73.40 7.74 -23.04
C ALA A 214 -73.33 7.37 -21.54
N LEU A 215 -74.48 7.30 -20.87
CA LEU A 215 -74.58 6.86 -19.48
C LEU A 215 -74.22 5.37 -19.32
N ARG A 216 -74.62 4.51 -20.27
CA ARG A 216 -74.19 3.09 -20.31
C ARG A 216 -72.67 2.97 -20.48
N GLU A 217 -72.07 3.66 -21.43
CA GLU A 217 -70.62 3.62 -21.68
C GLU A 217 -69.81 4.02 -20.45
N ARG A 218 -70.21 5.10 -19.75
CA ARG A 218 -69.59 5.51 -18.48
C ARG A 218 -69.67 4.42 -17.41
N LEU A 219 -70.85 3.83 -17.21
CA LEU A 219 -71.03 2.80 -16.17
C LEU A 219 -70.19 1.54 -16.48
N ASP A 220 -70.14 1.16 -17.76
CA ASP A 220 -69.26 0.10 -18.27
C ASP A 220 -67.78 0.39 -17.98
N LEU A 221 -67.33 1.64 -18.18
CA LEU A 221 -65.97 2.07 -17.87
C LEU A 221 -65.67 2.04 -16.36
N CYS A 222 -66.54 2.58 -15.50
CA CYS A 222 -66.40 2.47 -14.05
C CYS A 222 -66.39 1.00 -13.60
N GLN A 223 -67.18 0.11 -14.20
CA GLN A 223 -67.19 -1.32 -13.86
C GLN A 223 -65.91 -2.04 -14.29
N LYS A 224 -65.42 -1.82 -15.52
CA LYS A 224 -64.16 -2.38 -16.03
C LYS A 224 -62.98 -1.93 -15.17
N TRP A 225 -62.92 -0.64 -14.85
CA TRP A 225 -61.92 -0.05 -13.96
C TRP A 225 -62.02 -0.62 -12.54
N LYS A 226 -63.22 -0.78 -11.96
CA LYS A 226 -63.42 -1.40 -10.63
C LYS A 226 -62.92 -2.84 -10.56
N ILE A 227 -63.08 -3.62 -11.64
CA ILE A 227 -62.53 -4.98 -11.73
C ILE A 227 -60.99 -4.94 -11.76
N LEU A 228 -60.41 -4.04 -12.54
CA LEU A 228 -58.95 -3.84 -12.63
C LEU A 228 -58.35 -3.40 -11.28
N VAL A 229 -58.96 -2.44 -10.59
CA VAL A 229 -58.52 -1.95 -9.27
C VAL A 229 -58.66 -3.03 -8.20
N ASN A 230 -59.76 -3.79 -8.18
CA ASN A 230 -59.91 -4.89 -7.24
C ASN A 230 -58.81 -5.95 -7.39
N ARG A 231 -58.39 -6.29 -8.62
CA ARG A 231 -57.25 -7.20 -8.87
C ARG A 231 -55.92 -6.62 -8.39
N LEU A 232 -55.67 -5.33 -8.65
CA LEU A 232 -54.46 -4.64 -8.17
C LEU A 232 -54.39 -4.58 -6.64
N ILE A 233 -55.53 -4.49 -5.95
CA ILE A 233 -55.60 -4.42 -4.48
C ILE A 233 -55.59 -5.81 -3.83
N SER A 234 -56.16 -6.84 -4.46
CA SER A 234 -56.26 -8.19 -3.88
C SER A 234 -54.93 -8.94 -3.77
N ASN A 235 -53.83 -8.39 -4.33
CA ASN A 235 -52.51 -9.04 -4.42
C ASN A 235 -52.59 -10.46 -5.01
N ASP A 236 -53.49 -10.70 -5.96
CA ASP A 236 -53.57 -11.98 -6.66
C ASP A 236 -52.47 -12.08 -7.72
N HIS A 237 -51.29 -12.51 -7.26
CA HIS A 237 -50.07 -12.63 -8.06
C HIS A 237 -50.17 -13.64 -9.23
N GLN A 238 -51.32 -14.31 -9.43
CA GLN A 238 -51.54 -15.20 -10.58
C GLN A 238 -51.89 -14.43 -11.88
N THR A 239 -52.49 -13.23 -11.79
CA THR A 239 -52.88 -12.45 -12.99
C THR A 239 -52.02 -11.22 -13.15
N VAL A 240 -51.14 -11.22 -14.16
CA VAL A 240 -50.29 -10.06 -14.50
C VAL A 240 -51.10 -9.08 -15.37
N ILE A 241 -51.10 -7.80 -15.01
CA ILE A 241 -51.87 -6.75 -15.70
C ILE A 241 -50.91 -5.88 -16.53
N ASP A 242 -51.22 -5.57 -17.79
CA ASP A 242 -50.43 -4.62 -18.59
C ASP A 242 -50.62 -3.20 -18.05
N PHE A 243 -49.50 -2.50 -17.79
CA PHE A 243 -49.51 -1.08 -17.42
C PHE A 243 -50.33 -0.22 -18.40
N ASN A 244 -50.31 -0.51 -19.70
CA ASN A 244 -51.01 0.28 -20.71
C ASN A 244 -52.55 0.24 -20.53
N ASP A 245 -53.12 -0.87 -20.04
CA ASP A 245 -54.54 -0.96 -19.70
C ASP A 245 -54.88 -0.12 -18.47
N ILE A 246 -53.97 -0.08 -17.48
CA ILE A 246 -54.11 0.74 -16.28
C ILE A 246 -54.06 2.23 -16.65
N GLU A 247 -53.08 2.64 -17.46
CA GLU A 247 -52.88 4.01 -17.96
C GLU A 247 -54.13 4.51 -18.72
N LYS A 248 -54.66 3.67 -19.62
CA LYS A 248 -55.89 3.93 -20.38
C LYS A 248 -57.13 4.09 -19.49
N HIS A 249 -57.35 3.18 -18.54
CA HIS A 249 -58.57 3.19 -17.73
C HIS A 249 -58.52 4.18 -16.55
N THR A 250 -57.35 4.51 -16.02
CA THR A 250 -57.21 5.46 -14.89
C THR A 250 -57.68 6.86 -15.28
N THR A 251 -57.26 7.35 -16.45
CA THR A 251 -57.58 8.70 -16.95
C THR A 251 -59.09 8.95 -17.06
N SER A 252 -59.90 7.90 -17.27
CA SER A 252 -61.37 7.99 -17.34
C SER A 252 -62.11 7.54 -16.07
N GLY A 253 -61.45 6.77 -15.19
CA GLY A 253 -62.06 6.12 -14.01
C GLY A 253 -61.93 6.87 -12.68
N VAL A 254 -61.06 7.88 -12.60
CA VAL A 254 -60.70 8.60 -11.36
C VAL A 254 -61.89 9.23 -10.60
N LEU A 255 -63.01 9.51 -11.27
CA LEU A 255 -64.24 10.03 -10.65
C LEU A 255 -65.17 8.96 -10.05
N CYS A 256 -64.88 7.66 -10.19
CA CYS A 256 -65.82 6.58 -9.85
C CYS A 256 -65.75 6.07 -8.38
N LEU A 257 -64.91 6.63 -7.49
CA LEU A 257 -64.74 6.13 -6.10
C LEU A 257 -64.50 7.21 -5.04
N ARG A 258 -64.73 6.78 -3.78
CA ARG A 258 -64.24 7.41 -2.54
C ARG A 258 -62.72 7.58 -2.55
N ASP A 259 -62.25 8.64 -1.89
CA ASP A 259 -60.84 9.04 -1.88
C ASP A 259 -59.90 7.96 -1.31
N ASP A 260 -60.35 7.14 -0.36
CA ASP A 260 -59.51 6.16 0.36
C ASP A 260 -59.01 5.00 -0.53
N ILE A 261 -59.80 4.61 -1.52
CA ILE A 261 -59.40 3.61 -2.53
C ILE A 261 -58.66 4.29 -3.68
N ARG A 262 -59.03 5.53 -4.05
CA ARG A 262 -58.34 6.31 -5.08
C ARG A 262 -56.87 6.54 -4.71
N MET A 263 -56.59 7.01 -3.49
CA MET A 263 -55.23 7.24 -3.00
C MET A 263 -54.35 5.98 -3.05
N LYS A 264 -54.89 4.82 -2.67
CA LYS A 264 -54.16 3.53 -2.73
C LYS A 264 -53.87 3.09 -4.17
N MET A 265 -54.72 3.46 -5.13
CA MET A 265 -54.44 3.24 -6.55
C MET A 265 -53.37 4.21 -7.06
N GLU A 266 -53.49 5.51 -6.72
CA GLU A 266 -52.52 6.55 -7.10
C GLU A 266 -51.11 6.20 -6.58
N GLU A 267 -50.99 5.68 -5.36
CA GLU A 267 -49.74 5.19 -4.76
C GLU A 267 -49.14 4.00 -5.54
N LYS A 268 -49.92 2.92 -5.78
CA LYS A 268 -49.44 1.78 -6.59
C LYS A 268 -49.14 2.17 -8.05
N LEU A 269 -49.84 3.16 -8.61
CA LEU A 269 -49.58 3.67 -9.97
C LEU A 269 -48.24 4.42 -10.02
N ALA A 270 -47.94 5.24 -9.01
CA ALA A 270 -46.67 5.95 -8.90
C ALA A 270 -45.48 4.98 -8.75
N GLU A 271 -45.60 3.96 -7.90
CA GLU A 271 -44.59 2.90 -7.77
C GLU A 271 -44.36 2.16 -9.10
N ALA A 272 -45.45 1.83 -9.81
CA ALA A 272 -45.39 1.21 -11.14
C ALA A 272 -44.75 2.13 -12.20
N MET A 273 -45.01 3.44 -12.16
CA MET A 273 -44.36 4.42 -13.04
C MET A 273 -42.85 4.53 -12.75
N GLU A 274 -42.45 4.50 -11.48
CA GLU A 274 -41.03 4.49 -11.10
C GLU A 274 -40.33 3.25 -11.67
N TYR A 275 -40.90 2.06 -11.49
CA TYR A 275 -40.31 0.82 -12.01
C TYR A 275 -40.31 0.75 -13.54
N ARG A 276 -41.34 1.31 -14.22
CA ARG A 276 -41.32 1.50 -15.68
C ARG A 276 -40.18 2.41 -16.11
N GLN A 277 -39.92 3.50 -15.38
CA GLN A 277 -38.82 4.41 -15.70
C GLN A 277 -37.44 3.79 -15.40
N MET A 278 -37.31 2.97 -14.36
CA MET A 278 -36.12 2.15 -14.13
C MET A 278 -35.87 1.18 -15.29
N ALA A 279 -36.93 0.50 -15.78
CA ALA A 279 -36.83 -0.39 -16.94
C ALA A 279 -36.40 0.38 -18.21
N LYS A 280 -37.00 1.56 -18.49
CA LYS A 280 -36.59 2.43 -19.60
C LYS A 280 -35.12 2.89 -19.49
N ASN A 281 -34.67 3.27 -18.29
CA ASN A 281 -33.29 3.70 -18.05
C ASN A 281 -32.28 2.55 -18.23
N ILE A 282 -32.62 1.34 -17.76
CA ILE A 282 -31.80 0.13 -17.97
C ILE A 282 -31.79 -0.24 -19.46
N LEU A 283 -32.94 -0.28 -20.13
CA LEU A 283 -33.03 -0.61 -21.54
C LEU A 283 -32.21 0.38 -22.38
N LYS A 284 -32.29 1.69 -22.10
CA LYS A 284 -31.46 2.70 -22.78
C LYS A 284 -29.96 2.44 -22.62
N ARG A 285 -29.49 2.06 -21.42
CA ARG A 285 -28.07 1.69 -21.20
C ARG A 285 -27.65 0.43 -21.95
N ILE A 286 -28.58 -0.49 -22.20
CA ILE A 286 -28.32 -1.74 -22.94
C ILE A 286 -28.35 -1.49 -24.47
N THR A 287 -29.24 -0.61 -24.97
CA THR A 287 -29.45 -0.39 -26.41
C THR A 287 -28.67 0.78 -27.00
N CYS A 288 -28.17 1.72 -26.17
CA CYS A 288 -27.30 2.79 -26.64
C CYS A 288 -25.94 2.24 -27.07
N LYS A 289 -25.81 1.97 -28.38
CA LYS A 289 -24.55 2.23 -29.09
C LYS A 289 -24.10 3.67 -28.80
N ASP A 290 -22.80 3.94 -28.88
CA ASP A 290 -22.23 5.27 -28.60
C ASP A 290 -22.69 6.33 -29.63
N GLU A 291 -23.84 6.95 -29.39
CA GLU A 291 -24.33 8.18 -30.06
C GLU A 291 -23.53 9.42 -29.61
N LEU A 292 -22.20 9.30 -29.60
CA LEU A 292 -21.21 10.34 -29.34
C LEU A 292 -20.14 10.39 -30.45
N ILE A 293 -20.48 9.88 -31.64
CA ILE A 293 -19.70 9.99 -32.88
C ILE A 293 -20.56 10.64 -33.97
N GLU A 294 -20.94 11.90 -33.77
CA GLU A 294 -21.18 12.92 -34.82
C GLU A 294 -21.64 14.24 -34.14
N ASN A 295 -20.69 14.96 -33.55
CA ASN A 295 -20.67 16.43 -33.36
C ASN A 295 -19.59 16.82 -32.33
N ASN A 296 -18.36 17.02 -32.82
CA ASN A 296 -17.42 18.06 -32.39
C ASN A 296 -16.06 17.79 -33.04
N ASN A 297 -15.65 18.67 -33.95
CA ASN A 297 -14.23 18.86 -34.23
C ASN A 297 -13.64 19.63 -33.04
N ASP A 298 -12.74 19.02 -32.27
CA ASP A 298 -11.45 19.61 -31.85
C ASP A 298 -10.74 18.80 -30.73
N ASP A 299 -9.43 19.06 -30.61
CA ASP A 299 -8.47 18.68 -29.56
C ASP A 299 -8.18 17.20 -29.22
N ASP A 300 -6.99 16.75 -29.67
CA ASP A 300 -6.46 15.38 -29.49
C ASP A 300 -5.84 15.09 -28.10
N LEU A 301 -6.31 15.75 -27.04
CA LEU A 301 -5.64 15.70 -25.72
C LEU A 301 -6.25 14.76 -24.68
N ASN A 302 -7.46 14.22 -24.88
CA ASN A 302 -8.19 13.54 -23.79
C ASN A 302 -8.39 12.01 -23.92
N LYS A 303 -7.47 11.33 -24.63
CA LYS A 303 -7.42 9.85 -24.77
C LYS A 303 -7.22 9.08 -23.46
N LYS A 304 -6.88 9.74 -22.33
CA LYS A 304 -6.75 9.11 -21.00
C LYS A 304 -7.98 9.20 -20.10
N GLN A 305 -8.85 10.22 -20.23
CA GLN A 305 -10.09 10.27 -19.43
C GLN A 305 -11.21 9.42 -20.03
N LYS A 306 -11.29 9.31 -21.37
CA LYS A 306 -12.31 8.50 -22.07
C LYS A 306 -12.31 7.00 -21.68
N LYS A 307 -11.26 6.47 -21.04
CA LYS A 307 -11.20 5.05 -20.65
C LYS A 307 -11.85 4.73 -19.29
N ASN A 308 -12.10 5.71 -18.43
CA ASN A 308 -12.71 5.49 -17.10
C ASN A 308 -14.24 5.70 -17.09
N LEU A 309 -14.82 6.29 -18.14
CA LEU A 309 -16.27 6.57 -18.22
C LEU A 309 -17.12 5.37 -18.66
N ASN A 310 -16.49 4.30 -19.16
CA ASN A 310 -17.18 3.13 -19.74
C ASN A 310 -17.42 1.99 -18.74
N ASP A 311 -16.90 2.07 -17.51
CA ASP A 311 -17.16 1.07 -16.46
C ASP A 311 -18.32 1.47 -15.52
N GLU A 312 -18.54 2.76 -15.24
CA GLU A 312 -19.68 3.21 -14.39
C GLU A 312 -21.05 3.15 -15.09
N ASN A 313 -21.11 2.85 -16.39
CA ASN A 313 -22.36 2.82 -17.18
C ASN A 313 -22.91 1.40 -17.48
N LYS A 314 -22.18 0.34 -17.14
CA LYS A 314 -22.59 -1.04 -17.41
C LYS A 314 -23.76 -1.45 -16.51
N VAL A 315 -24.71 -2.21 -17.05
CA VAL A 315 -25.82 -2.78 -16.26
C VAL A 315 -25.37 -4.11 -15.66
N THR A 316 -25.54 -4.29 -14.35
CA THR A 316 -25.21 -5.57 -13.71
C THR A 316 -26.38 -6.55 -13.79
N LEU A 317 -26.08 -7.84 -13.76
CA LEU A 317 -27.10 -8.90 -13.68
C LEU A 317 -27.88 -8.86 -12.35
N ASN A 318 -27.35 -8.20 -11.32
CA ASN A 318 -28.05 -7.94 -10.07
C ASN A 318 -29.15 -6.86 -10.25
N ASP A 319 -28.87 -5.76 -10.94
CA ASP A 319 -29.84 -4.66 -11.12
C ASP A 319 -31.11 -5.14 -11.83
N ILE A 320 -30.94 -5.95 -12.87
CA ILE A 320 -32.05 -6.55 -13.63
C ILE A 320 -32.86 -7.51 -12.74
N ASN A 321 -32.22 -8.31 -11.89
CA ASN A 321 -32.91 -9.21 -10.97
C ASN A 321 -33.63 -8.48 -9.83
N GLN A 322 -33.04 -7.39 -9.29
CA GLN A 322 -33.72 -6.55 -8.30
C GLN A 322 -34.96 -5.88 -8.91
N LEU A 323 -34.86 -5.31 -10.11
CA LEU A 323 -36.00 -4.73 -10.81
C LEU A 323 -37.08 -5.78 -11.12
N LYS A 324 -36.69 -6.97 -11.61
CA LYS A 324 -37.60 -8.10 -11.87
C LYS A 324 -38.36 -8.56 -10.61
N ASN A 325 -37.72 -8.54 -9.45
CA ASN A 325 -38.36 -8.89 -8.18
C ASN A 325 -39.32 -7.79 -7.68
N ARG A 326 -38.96 -6.51 -7.80
CA ARG A 326 -39.84 -5.37 -7.49
C ARG A 326 -41.09 -5.33 -8.37
N ILE A 327 -40.93 -5.64 -9.66
CA ILE A 327 -42.03 -5.69 -10.62
C ILE A 327 -42.97 -6.86 -10.33
N LYS A 328 -42.44 -8.02 -9.91
CA LYS A 328 -43.24 -9.14 -9.39
C LYS A 328 -44.05 -8.80 -8.15
N SER A 329 -43.55 -7.95 -7.23
CA SER A 329 -44.31 -7.61 -6.02
C SER A 329 -45.52 -6.70 -6.28
N ILE A 330 -45.52 -5.86 -7.33
CA ILE A 330 -46.73 -5.12 -7.73
C ILE A 330 -47.68 -5.98 -8.57
N GLY A 331 -47.16 -6.89 -9.42
CA GLY A 331 -47.97 -7.76 -10.30
C GLY A 331 -48.31 -7.14 -11.67
N ILE A 332 -47.56 -6.13 -12.11
CA ILE A 332 -47.77 -5.41 -13.37
C ILE A 332 -46.72 -5.83 -14.42
N ALA A 333 -47.15 -6.01 -15.67
CA ALA A 333 -46.28 -6.21 -16.82
C ALA A 333 -45.83 -4.87 -17.42
N PHE A 334 -44.57 -4.85 -17.88
CA PHE A 334 -43.97 -3.74 -18.61
C PHE A 334 -43.30 -4.30 -19.86
N ASN A 335 -43.62 -3.76 -21.03
CA ASN A 335 -43.04 -4.22 -22.30
C ASN A 335 -41.51 -4.06 -22.33
N GLU A 336 -41.02 -3.01 -21.66
CA GLU A 336 -39.61 -2.73 -21.45
C GLU A 336 -38.87 -3.90 -20.74
N MET A 337 -39.54 -4.58 -19.79
CA MET A 337 -38.98 -5.75 -19.11
C MET A 337 -38.97 -7.00 -19.98
N ASN A 338 -39.94 -7.17 -20.89
CA ASN A 338 -39.93 -8.27 -21.85
C ASN A 338 -38.72 -8.16 -22.79
N THR A 339 -38.40 -6.95 -23.26
CA THR A 339 -37.19 -6.68 -24.04
C THR A 339 -35.91 -6.98 -23.24
N ILE A 340 -35.81 -6.53 -21.98
CA ILE A 340 -34.66 -6.82 -21.11
C ILE A 340 -34.53 -8.34 -20.86
N GLN A 341 -35.64 -9.06 -20.69
CA GLN A 341 -35.65 -10.50 -20.44
C GLN A 341 -35.20 -11.30 -21.68
N ASN A 342 -35.51 -10.84 -22.89
CA ASN A 342 -35.00 -11.44 -24.13
C ASN A 342 -33.48 -11.25 -24.24
N ILE A 343 -32.97 -10.02 -24.07
CA ILE A 343 -31.53 -9.72 -24.15
C ILE A 343 -30.75 -10.48 -23.06
N LEU A 344 -31.32 -10.64 -21.86
CA LEU A 344 -30.73 -11.46 -20.80
C LEU A 344 -30.70 -12.96 -21.17
N THR A 345 -31.65 -13.44 -21.96
CA THR A 345 -31.67 -14.82 -22.47
C THR A 345 -30.58 -15.03 -23.53
N ASP A 346 -30.40 -14.09 -24.46
CA ASP A 346 -29.29 -14.09 -25.42
C ASP A 346 -27.93 -14.06 -24.71
N CYS A 347 -27.81 -13.25 -23.65
CA CYS A 347 -26.62 -13.20 -22.81
C CYS A 347 -26.35 -14.53 -22.07
N LEU A 348 -27.38 -15.26 -21.65
CA LEU A 348 -27.22 -16.59 -21.02
C LEU A 348 -26.76 -17.63 -22.03
N HIS A 349 -27.35 -17.66 -23.24
CA HIS A 349 -26.85 -18.52 -24.33
C HIS A 349 -25.38 -18.23 -24.63
N TYR A 350 -25.01 -16.94 -24.68
CA TYR A 350 -23.63 -16.53 -24.92
C TYR A 350 -22.68 -16.90 -23.76
N GLN A 351 -23.15 -16.90 -22.51
CA GLN A 351 -22.37 -17.47 -21.40
C GLN A 351 -22.17 -18.98 -21.55
N ASP A 352 -23.14 -19.74 -22.07
CA ASP A 352 -23.02 -21.18 -22.28
C ASP A 352 -22.11 -21.53 -23.49
N GLU A 353 -22.11 -20.73 -24.55
CA GLU A 353 -21.09 -20.78 -25.61
C GLU A 353 -19.68 -20.64 -25.01
N ILE A 354 -19.47 -19.64 -24.13
CA ILE A 354 -18.18 -19.42 -23.45
C ILE A 354 -17.86 -20.57 -22.48
N LYS A 355 -18.81 -21.10 -21.70
CA LYS A 355 -18.57 -22.27 -20.82
C LYS A 355 -18.07 -23.47 -21.63
N THR A 356 -18.70 -23.73 -22.78
CA THR A 356 -18.33 -24.82 -23.69
C THR A 356 -16.92 -24.64 -24.24
N LEU A 357 -16.56 -23.42 -24.67
CA LEU A 357 -15.21 -23.07 -25.11
C LEU A 357 -14.16 -23.31 -24.01
N LEU A 358 -14.46 -22.90 -22.77
CA LEU A 358 -13.59 -23.05 -21.59
C LEU A 358 -13.53 -24.47 -21.03
N GLN A 359 -14.38 -25.39 -21.50
CA GLN A 359 -14.39 -26.82 -21.15
C GLN A 359 -13.69 -27.72 -22.20
N SER A 360 -13.18 -27.14 -23.29
CA SER A 360 -12.52 -27.91 -24.35
C SER A 360 -11.19 -28.56 -23.91
N GLU A 361 -10.94 -29.79 -24.36
CA GLU A 361 -9.75 -30.59 -23.97
C GLU A 361 -8.41 -29.97 -24.38
N LYS A 362 -8.42 -29.02 -25.31
CA LYS A 362 -7.23 -28.34 -25.84
C LYS A 362 -7.40 -26.83 -25.63
N LEU A 363 -6.34 -26.19 -25.14
CA LEU A 363 -6.30 -24.73 -25.04
C LEU A 363 -6.39 -24.14 -26.46
N GLN A 364 -7.33 -23.22 -26.67
CA GLN A 364 -7.61 -22.64 -27.99
C GLN A 364 -6.56 -21.57 -28.37
N SER A 365 -6.50 -21.17 -29.64
CA SER A 365 -5.58 -20.10 -30.05
C SER A 365 -6.00 -18.75 -29.46
N THR A 366 -5.02 -17.86 -29.36
CA THR A 366 -5.21 -16.50 -28.85
C THR A 366 -6.28 -15.73 -29.63
N ASP A 367 -6.42 -15.97 -30.94
CA ASP A 367 -7.41 -15.34 -31.83
C ASP A 367 -8.86 -15.80 -31.53
N VAL A 368 -9.04 -17.06 -31.15
CA VAL A 368 -10.37 -17.58 -30.78
C VAL A 368 -10.87 -16.88 -29.53
N TYR A 369 -10.01 -16.75 -28.51
CA TYR A 369 -10.38 -16.06 -27.28
C TYR A 369 -10.57 -14.55 -27.48
N SER A 370 -9.80 -13.87 -28.36
CA SER A 370 -10.04 -12.44 -28.67
C SER A 370 -11.37 -12.22 -29.36
N ASN A 371 -11.78 -13.08 -30.31
CA ASN A 371 -13.07 -12.95 -31.01
C ASN A 371 -14.27 -13.01 -30.05
N TYR A 372 -14.21 -13.85 -29.00
CA TYR A 372 -15.23 -13.83 -27.95
C TYR A 372 -15.11 -12.59 -27.04
N ILE A 373 -13.91 -12.12 -26.71
CA ILE A 373 -13.78 -10.86 -25.95
C ILE A 373 -14.35 -9.67 -26.75
N GLU A 374 -14.14 -9.61 -28.06
CA GLU A 374 -14.68 -8.58 -28.94
C GLU A 374 -16.21 -8.66 -29.09
N ARG A 375 -16.77 -9.85 -29.34
CA ARG A 375 -18.23 -10.05 -29.35
C ARG A 375 -18.86 -9.72 -28.00
N SER A 376 -18.15 -9.93 -26.88
CA SER A 376 -18.67 -9.55 -25.55
C SER A 376 -18.85 -8.04 -25.38
N ASN A 377 -18.05 -7.20 -26.05
CA ASN A 377 -18.19 -5.74 -26.01
C ASN A 377 -19.47 -5.23 -26.72
N GLN A 378 -20.16 -6.08 -27.49
CA GLN A 378 -21.44 -5.75 -28.11
C GLN A 378 -22.62 -5.80 -27.12
N TYR A 379 -22.42 -6.39 -25.94
CA TYR A 379 -23.40 -6.48 -24.87
C TYR A 379 -23.00 -5.52 -23.73
N HIS A 380 -23.75 -4.44 -23.52
CA HIS A 380 -23.48 -3.45 -22.46
C HIS A 380 -23.89 -3.94 -21.04
N ILE A 381 -23.81 -5.25 -20.81
CA ILE A 381 -24.19 -5.96 -19.58
C ILE A 381 -22.94 -6.64 -19.01
N GLU A 382 -22.70 -6.52 -17.72
CA GLU A 382 -21.55 -7.16 -17.08
C GLU A 382 -21.79 -8.68 -16.94
N LEU A 383 -21.05 -9.48 -17.73
CA LEU A 383 -21.08 -10.95 -17.68
C LEU A 383 -19.82 -11.47 -16.95
N PRO A 384 -19.91 -12.00 -15.71
CA PRO A 384 -18.74 -12.40 -14.91
C PRO A 384 -17.83 -13.45 -15.56
N ILE A 385 -18.33 -14.21 -16.54
CA ILE A 385 -17.53 -15.18 -17.29
C ILE A 385 -16.48 -14.53 -18.20
N ILE A 386 -16.62 -13.24 -18.54
CA ILE A 386 -15.64 -12.51 -19.37
C ILE A 386 -14.29 -12.40 -18.65
N GLU A 387 -14.26 -12.22 -17.33
CA GLU A 387 -12.99 -12.22 -16.58
C GLU A 387 -12.32 -13.60 -16.59
N ARG A 388 -13.11 -14.68 -16.53
CA ARG A 388 -12.58 -16.05 -16.71
C ARG A 388 -12.05 -16.27 -18.13
N LEU A 389 -12.73 -15.74 -19.15
CA LEU A 389 -12.30 -15.77 -20.55
C LEU A 389 -10.98 -15.00 -20.76
N LYS A 390 -10.84 -13.80 -20.17
CA LYS A 390 -9.60 -13.01 -20.18
C LYS A 390 -8.42 -13.75 -19.55
N LEU A 391 -8.65 -14.50 -18.46
CA LEU A 391 -7.61 -15.34 -17.85
C LEU A 391 -7.16 -16.47 -18.78
N PHE A 392 -8.08 -17.11 -19.53
CA PHE A 392 -7.73 -18.10 -20.54
C PHE A 392 -6.99 -17.50 -21.75
N TYR A 393 -7.34 -16.29 -22.18
CA TYR A 393 -6.60 -15.53 -23.21
C TYR A 393 -5.16 -15.20 -22.77
N GLN A 394 -4.97 -14.76 -21.52
CA GLN A 394 -3.62 -14.55 -20.99
C GLN A 394 -2.83 -15.86 -20.89
N ALA A 395 -3.51 -16.96 -20.57
CA ALA A 395 -2.92 -18.29 -20.51
C ALA A 395 -2.54 -18.86 -21.89
N SER A 396 -3.30 -18.60 -22.97
CA SER A 396 -2.91 -19.00 -24.33
C SER A 396 -1.65 -18.28 -24.80
N ILE A 397 -1.55 -16.97 -24.53
CA ILE A 397 -0.33 -16.18 -24.79
C ILE A 397 0.87 -16.74 -24.03
N TRP A 398 0.71 -17.09 -22.75
CA TRP A 398 1.77 -17.72 -21.95
C TRP A 398 2.18 -19.09 -22.53
N TYR A 399 1.20 -19.92 -22.91
CA TYR A 399 1.44 -21.26 -23.44
C TYR A 399 2.18 -21.21 -24.79
N GLU A 400 1.76 -20.33 -25.71
CA GLU A 400 2.48 -20.06 -26.96
C GLU A 400 3.91 -19.56 -26.72
N LEU A 401 4.12 -18.67 -25.75
CA LEU A 401 5.43 -18.15 -25.40
C LEU A 401 6.35 -19.26 -24.87
N VAL A 402 5.84 -20.16 -24.02
CA VAL A 402 6.59 -21.30 -23.50
C VAL A 402 6.97 -22.28 -24.61
N LEU A 403 6.04 -22.63 -25.52
CA LEU A 403 6.34 -23.46 -26.69
C LEU A 403 7.42 -22.83 -27.59
N LYS A 404 7.39 -21.50 -27.79
CA LYS A 404 8.41 -20.76 -28.55
C LYS A 404 9.77 -20.68 -27.84
N THR A 405 9.83 -20.93 -26.52
CA THR A 405 11.05 -20.76 -25.69
C THR A 405 11.76 -22.09 -25.36
N LEU A 406 11.02 -23.18 -25.15
CA LEU A 406 11.55 -24.49 -24.70
C LEU A 406 12.67 -25.09 -25.58
N ASN A 407 12.73 -24.73 -26.87
CA ASN A 407 13.72 -25.25 -27.82
C ASN A 407 15.06 -24.49 -27.82
N ARG A 408 15.47 -23.89 -26.68
CA ARG A 408 16.68 -23.06 -26.56
C ARG A 408 17.37 -23.29 -25.21
N THR A 409 18.63 -22.87 -25.09
CA THR A 409 19.31 -22.74 -23.79
C THR A 409 18.71 -21.54 -23.03
N ILE A 410 18.22 -21.78 -21.81
CA ILE A 410 17.47 -20.80 -21.00
C ILE A 410 18.18 -20.60 -19.65
N SER A 411 18.32 -19.35 -19.20
CA SER A 411 18.87 -19.07 -17.87
C SER A 411 17.88 -19.44 -16.76
N PRO A 412 18.35 -19.90 -15.57
CA PRO A 412 17.49 -20.17 -14.43
C PRO A 412 16.58 -18.98 -14.03
N SER A 413 17.07 -17.74 -14.20
CA SER A 413 16.29 -16.52 -13.98
C SER A 413 15.10 -16.37 -14.94
N LYS A 414 15.25 -16.78 -16.21
CA LYS A 414 14.17 -16.73 -17.19
C LYS A 414 13.18 -17.87 -17.00
N LEU A 415 13.65 -19.06 -16.60
CA LEU A 415 12.80 -20.18 -16.15
C LEU A 415 11.93 -19.78 -14.96
N ARG A 416 12.51 -19.20 -13.90
CA ARG A 416 11.74 -18.65 -12.76
C ARG A 416 10.66 -17.67 -13.22
N SER A 417 11.02 -16.71 -14.09
CA SER A 417 10.07 -15.73 -14.64
C SER A 417 8.90 -16.38 -15.42
N LEU A 418 9.15 -17.43 -16.20
CA LEU A 418 8.11 -18.16 -16.92
C LEU A 418 7.22 -18.99 -15.98
N ILE A 419 7.81 -19.63 -14.96
CA ILE A 419 7.05 -20.39 -13.95
C ILE A 419 6.17 -19.44 -13.12
N SER A 420 6.72 -18.33 -12.62
CA SER A 420 5.96 -17.36 -11.81
C SER A 420 4.83 -16.67 -12.58
N SER A 421 4.99 -16.45 -13.89
CA SER A 421 3.88 -15.97 -14.74
C SER A 421 2.87 -17.07 -15.07
N GLY A 422 3.30 -18.34 -15.15
CA GLY A 422 2.43 -19.49 -15.39
C GLY A 422 1.60 -19.90 -14.16
N GLN A 423 2.14 -19.74 -12.94
CA GLN A 423 1.48 -20.13 -11.69
C GLN A 423 0.07 -19.54 -11.52
N ALA A 424 -0.15 -18.30 -11.98
CA ALA A 424 -1.47 -17.66 -11.98
C ALA A 424 -2.52 -18.40 -12.84
N PHE A 425 -2.08 -19.21 -13.80
CA PHE A 425 -2.91 -19.94 -14.76
C PHE A 425 -2.90 -21.46 -14.55
N GLN A 426 -2.12 -21.99 -13.58
CA GLN A 426 -1.88 -23.43 -13.39
C GLN A 426 -3.17 -24.24 -13.16
N ALA A 427 -4.18 -23.63 -12.53
CA ALA A 427 -5.47 -24.26 -12.24
C ALA A 427 -6.53 -24.10 -13.36
N LEU A 428 -6.20 -23.44 -14.48
CA LEU A 428 -7.16 -23.17 -15.56
C LEU A 428 -7.27 -24.33 -16.57
N HIS A 429 -6.15 -24.96 -16.94
CA HIS A 429 -6.14 -26.01 -17.97
C HIS A 429 -4.99 -27.01 -17.77
N GLN A 430 -5.24 -28.29 -18.06
CA GLN A 430 -4.28 -29.38 -17.84
C GLN A 430 -2.97 -29.21 -18.62
N GLN A 431 -3.03 -28.66 -19.84
CA GLN A 431 -1.83 -28.44 -20.68
C GLN A 431 -0.90 -27.37 -20.08
N ILE A 432 -1.47 -26.37 -19.38
CA ILE A 432 -0.71 -25.36 -18.66
C ILE A 432 0.02 -26.01 -17.47
N GLN A 433 -0.70 -26.81 -16.69
CA GLN A 433 -0.14 -27.55 -15.56
C GLN A 433 1.00 -28.48 -16.00
N GLN A 434 0.82 -29.23 -17.09
CA GLN A 434 1.86 -30.08 -17.68
C GLN A 434 3.12 -29.28 -18.04
N LYS A 435 2.97 -28.14 -18.73
CA LYS A 435 4.13 -27.29 -19.10
C LYS A 435 4.77 -26.58 -17.90
N ILE A 436 4.02 -26.24 -16.85
CA ILE A 436 4.61 -25.74 -15.61
C ILE A 436 5.46 -26.82 -14.93
N ASN A 437 4.96 -28.05 -14.84
CA ASN A 437 5.71 -29.17 -14.27
C ASN A 437 7.00 -29.46 -15.06
N GLU A 438 6.95 -29.38 -16.39
CA GLU A 438 8.11 -29.54 -17.30
C GLU A 438 9.18 -28.46 -17.04
N LEU A 439 8.79 -27.18 -16.98
CA LEU A 439 9.69 -26.08 -16.66
C LEU A 439 10.23 -26.15 -15.21
N GLN A 440 9.42 -26.61 -14.25
CA GLN A 440 9.86 -26.84 -12.87
C GLN A 440 10.89 -27.96 -12.78
N THR A 441 10.72 -29.05 -13.54
CA THR A 441 11.68 -30.16 -13.59
C THR A 441 13.03 -29.69 -14.16
N GLN A 442 13.00 -28.90 -15.24
CA GLN A 442 14.21 -28.28 -15.80
C GLN A 442 14.88 -27.30 -14.81
N LEU A 443 14.10 -26.47 -14.12
CA LEU A 443 14.64 -25.55 -13.11
C LEU A 443 15.30 -26.30 -11.95
N GLN A 444 14.65 -27.34 -11.40
CA GLN A 444 15.17 -28.14 -10.30
C GLN A 444 16.52 -28.80 -10.64
N GLN A 445 16.68 -29.29 -11.87
CA GLN A 445 17.96 -29.82 -12.35
C GLN A 445 19.04 -28.73 -12.36
N LEU A 446 18.76 -27.56 -12.94
CA LEU A 446 19.72 -26.45 -13.00
C LEU A 446 20.07 -25.90 -11.60
N GLU A 447 19.10 -25.84 -10.68
CA GLU A 447 19.33 -25.42 -9.29
C GLU A 447 20.23 -26.39 -8.52
N TYR A 448 20.05 -27.71 -8.67
CA TYR A 448 20.88 -28.71 -8.02
C TYR A 448 22.36 -28.58 -8.41
N TRP A 449 22.67 -28.40 -9.71
CA TRP A 449 24.05 -28.26 -10.16
C TRP A 449 24.68 -26.91 -9.82
N ASP A 450 23.91 -25.81 -9.81
CA ASP A 450 24.41 -24.49 -9.35
C ASP A 450 24.64 -24.46 -7.83
N GLU A 451 23.77 -25.09 -7.04
CA GLU A 451 23.97 -25.20 -5.59
C GLU A 451 25.19 -26.07 -5.26
N LYS A 452 25.33 -27.23 -5.90
CA LYS A 452 26.48 -28.13 -5.70
C LYS A 452 27.80 -27.48 -6.14
N SER A 453 27.79 -26.70 -7.22
CA SER A 453 28.93 -25.84 -7.63
C SER A 453 29.27 -24.81 -6.56
N ARG A 454 28.27 -24.13 -5.97
CA ARG A 454 28.47 -23.14 -4.92
C ARG A 454 28.87 -23.73 -3.56
N GLN A 455 28.56 -25.00 -3.29
CA GLN A 455 29.04 -25.74 -2.11
C GLN A 455 30.52 -26.12 -2.27
N LEU A 456 30.89 -26.74 -3.39
CA LEU A 456 32.29 -27.08 -3.72
C LEU A 456 33.24 -25.88 -3.72
N THR A 457 32.73 -24.67 -3.93
CA THR A 457 33.53 -23.41 -3.89
C THR A 457 33.61 -22.80 -2.47
N LYS A 458 33.07 -23.45 -1.43
CA LYS A 458 32.91 -22.88 -0.08
C LYS A 458 33.20 -23.82 1.10
N GLU A 459 33.23 -25.14 0.89
CA GLU A 459 33.43 -26.10 1.97
C GLU A 459 34.88 -26.09 2.52
N GLU A 460 35.00 -26.35 3.82
CA GLU A 460 36.27 -26.74 4.47
C GLU A 460 36.11 -28.20 4.95
N PRO A 461 37.08 -29.10 4.70
CA PRO A 461 38.37 -28.88 4.04
C PRO A 461 38.24 -28.51 2.56
N ARG A 462 39.21 -27.74 2.06
CA ARG A 462 39.25 -27.25 0.67
C ARG A 462 39.23 -28.43 -0.32
N PRO A 463 38.58 -28.30 -1.48
CA PRO A 463 38.59 -29.33 -2.50
C PRO A 463 40.01 -29.55 -3.05
N THR A 464 40.29 -30.78 -3.49
CA THR A 464 41.48 -31.09 -4.30
C THR A 464 41.16 -30.86 -5.79
N LEU A 465 42.19 -30.65 -6.61
CA LEU A 465 42.04 -30.43 -8.06
C LEU A 465 41.22 -31.54 -8.75
N ASN A 466 41.55 -32.81 -8.46
CA ASN A 466 40.84 -34.00 -8.93
C ASN A 466 39.35 -34.02 -8.51
N THR A 467 38.98 -33.47 -7.35
CA THR A 467 37.57 -33.38 -6.92
C THR A 467 36.76 -32.45 -7.83
N LEU A 468 37.37 -31.33 -8.27
CA LEU A 468 36.73 -30.37 -9.17
C LEU A 468 36.64 -30.90 -10.61
N GLU A 469 37.68 -31.60 -11.08
CA GLU A 469 37.70 -32.25 -12.40
C GLU A 469 36.61 -33.34 -12.52
N GLN A 470 36.42 -34.16 -11.49
CA GLN A 470 35.33 -35.15 -11.44
C GLN A 470 33.94 -34.49 -11.44
N PHE A 471 33.75 -33.40 -10.68
CA PHE A 471 32.49 -32.65 -10.69
C PHE A 471 32.15 -32.08 -12.07
N VAL A 472 33.13 -31.45 -12.73
CA VAL A 472 32.99 -30.92 -14.09
C VAL A 472 32.59 -32.02 -15.06
N LYS A 473 33.28 -33.17 -15.03
CA LYS A 473 33.00 -34.30 -15.92
C LYS A 473 31.55 -34.78 -15.80
N SER A 474 31.04 -35.01 -14.59
CA SER A 474 29.66 -35.47 -14.40
C SER A 474 28.59 -34.42 -14.76
N ALA A 475 28.94 -33.13 -14.76
CA ALA A 475 28.03 -32.08 -15.22
C ALA A 475 27.97 -31.98 -16.76
N ASP A 476 29.12 -32.16 -17.43
CA ASP A 476 29.18 -32.25 -18.90
C ASP A 476 28.52 -33.54 -19.42
N GLU A 477 28.69 -34.68 -18.71
CA GLU A 477 27.95 -35.93 -18.97
C GLU A 477 26.43 -35.76 -18.81
N SER A 478 25.99 -34.79 -18.00
CA SER A 478 24.57 -34.41 -17.83
C SER A 478 24.09 -33.38 -18.86
N ASN A 479 24.97 -32.91 -19.75
CA ASN A 479 24.71 -31.89 -20.77
C ASN A 479 24.22 -30.53 -20.21
N ILE A 480 24.77 -30.11 -19.07
CA ILE A 480 24.31 -28.92 -18.31
C ILE A 480 25.33 -27.78 -18.37
N HIS A 481 24.95 -26.69 -19.03
CA HIS A 481 25.76 -25.47 -19.14
C HIS A 481 25.33 -24.41 -18.11
N LEU A 482 26.20 -24.12 -17.14
CA LEU A 482 26.01 -23.10 -16.10
C LEU A 482 27.29 -22.30 -15.90
N SER A 483 27.18 -20.98 -15.81
CA SER A 483 28.32 -20.06 -15.61
C SER A 483 29.06 -20.23 -14.27
N SER A 484 28.48 -21.00 -13.33
CA SER A 484 29.14 -21.43 -12.09
C SER A 484 30.07 -22.63 -12.33
N ILE A 485 29.77 -23.50 -13.30
CA ILE A 485 30.63 -24.60 -13.76
C ILE A 485 31.78 -24.06 -14.63
N ASP A 486 31.49 -23.11 -15.52
CA ASP A 486 32.50 -22.50 -16.38
C ASP A 486 33.63 -21.84 -15.57
N LYS A 487 33.31 -21.21 -14.43
CA LYS A 487 34.32 -20.68 -13.49
C LYS A 487 35.19 -21.76 -12.87
N ILE A 488 34.62 -22.93 -12.55
CA ILE A 488 35.39 -24.07 -12.04
C ILE A 488 36.33 -24.61 -13.12
N LYS A 489 35.88 -24.66 -14.39
CA LYS A 489 36.74 -25.00 -15.54
C LYS A 489 37.92 -24.02 -15.68
N THR A 490 37.70 -22.72 -15.51
CA THR A 490 38.78 -21.71 -15.49
C THR A 490 39.75 -21.94 -14.32
N LEU A 491 39.24 -22.09 -13.09
CA LEU A 491 40.07 -22.32 -11.89
C LEU A 491 40.96 -23.58 -11.99
N ILE A 492 40.43 -24.67 -12.56
CA ILE A 492 41.20 -25.89 -12.85
C ILE A 492 42.39 -25.57 -13.78
N SER A 493 42.15 -24.82 -14.86
CA SER A 493 43.23 -24.45 -15.80
C SER A 493 44.30 -23.54 -15.18
N GLU A 494 43.91 -22.61 -14.30
CA GLU A 494 44.85 -21.74 -13.59
C GLU A 494 45.71 -22.53 -12.58
N CYS A 495 45.14 -23.54 -11.91
CA CYS A 495 45.86 -24.41 -10.99
C CYS A 495 46.90 -25.30 -11.71
N HIS A 496 46.57 -25.83 -12.89
CA HIS A 496 47.54 -26.59 -13.70
C HIS A 496 48.73 -25.72 -14.13
N ILE A 497 48.48 -24.49 -14.60
CA ILE A 497 49.53 -23.52 -14.96
C ILE A 497 50.38 -23.13 -13.74
N TRP A 498 49.81 -23.11 -12.52
CA TRP A 498 50.56 -22.85 -11.29
C TRP A 498 51.46 -24.04 -10.90
N ASN A 499 50.96 -25.28 -10.99
CA ASN A 499 51.75 -26.48 -10.73
C ASN A 499 52.95 -26.57 -11.70
N GLU A 500 52.73 -26.34 -12.99
CA GLU A 500 53.78 -26.38 -14.02
C GLU A 500 54.93 -25.39 -13.70
N LYS A 501 54.60 -24.16 -13.28
CA LYS A 501 55.59 -23.17 -12.85
C LYS A 501 56.38 -23.61 -11.61
N PHE A 502 55.71 -24.25 -10.64
CA PHE A 502 56.40 -24.77 -9.47
C PHE A 502 57.37 -25.89 -9.84
N GLU A 503 56.97 -26.82 -10.71
CA GLU A 503 57.85 -27.89 -11.21
C GLU A 503 59.06 -27.35 -11.97
N GLN A 504 58.84 -26.37 -12.87
CA GLN A 504 59.94 -25.68 -13.57
C GLN A 504 60.93 -25.02 -12.60
N MET A 505 60.45 -24.41 -11.51
CA MET A 505 61.30 -23.82 -10.46
C MET A 505 62.09 -24.85 -9.64
N GLN A 506 61.65 -26.11 -9.55
CA GLN A 506 62.42 -27.19 -8.88
C GLN A 506 63.46 -27.85 -9.79
N GLN A 507 63.36 -27.69 -11.13
CA GLN A 507 64.20 -28.38 -12.11
C GLN A 507 65.42 -27.56 -12.60
N GLY A 508 65.56 -26.30 -12.18
CA GLY A 508 66.67 -25.43 -12.59
C GLY A 508 68.03 -25.81 -11.96
N GLU A 509 69.13 -25.49 -12.65
CA GLU A 509 70.50 -25.76 -12.16
C GLU A 509 70.88 -24.97 -10.89
N HIS A 510 70.14 -23.91 -10.56
CA HIS A 510 70.37 -23.04 -9.39
C HIS A 510 69.06 -22.85 -8.62
N TYR A 511 69.12 -22.86 -7.29
CA TYR A 511 67.95 -22.60 -6.44
C TYR A 511 67.39 -21.19 -6.68
N PRO A 512 66.07 -21.01 -6.85
CA PRO A 512 65.46 -19.69 -6.99
C PRO A 512 65.67 -18.77 -5.78
N PHE A 513 65.47 -17.47 -5.98
CA PHE A 513 65.43 -16.50 -4.88
C PHE A 513 64.15 -16.61 -4.05
N LEU A 514 64.22 -16.19 -2.79
CA LEU A 514 63.07 -16.19 -1.87
C LEU A 514 61.84 -15.45 -2.44
N SER A 515 62.06 -14.34 -3.13
CA SER A 515 61.02 -13.54 -3.79
C SER A 515 60.17 -14.35 -4.76
N SER A 516 60.77 -15.26 -5.53
CA SER A 516 60.10 -16.06 -6.56
C SER A 516 59.19 -17.12 -5.91
N TYR A 517 59.61 -17.69 -4.77
CA TYR A 517 58.77 -18.56 -3.93
C TYR A 517 57.62 -17.79 -3.25
N GLU A 518 57.88 -16.59 -2.73
CA GLU A 518 56.85 -15.75 -2.09
C GLU A 518 55.77 -15.31 -3.11
N GLN A 519 56.15 -15.04 -4.36
CA GLN A 519 55.20 -14.77 -5.45
C GLN A 519 54.31 -15.98 -5.81
N LEU A 520 54.87 -17.20 -5.92
CA LEU A 520 54.04 -18.40 -6.13
C LEU A 520 53.10 -18.67 -4.96
N TYR A 521 53.57 -18.43 -3.73
CA TYR A 521 52.77 -18.61 -2.51
C TYR A 521 51.56 -17.67 -2.46
N ASP A 522 51.76 -16.38 -2.75
CA ASP A 522 50.64 -15.43 -2.79
C ASP A 522 49.70 -15.68 -3.99
N GLN A 523 50.18 -16.18 -5.13
CA GLN A 523 49.29 -16.65 -6.22
C GLN A 523 48.40 -17.81 -5.76
N ALA A 524 48.96 -18.83 -5.11
CA ALA A 524 48.24 -20.01 -4.67
C ALA A 524 47.10 -19.69 -3.67
N ARG A 525 47.27 -18.64 -2.87
CA ARG A 525 46.27 -18.20 -1.87
C ARG A 525 44.94 -17.80 -2.49
N TYR A 526 44.91 -17.31 -3.74
CA TYR A 526 43.68 -16.89 -4.41
C TYR A 526 42.83 -18.06 -4.93
N PHE A 527 43.42 -19.24 -5.17
CA PHE A 527 42.70 -20.37 -5.78
C PHE A 527 41.77 -21.13 -4.82
N HIS A 528 41.88 -20.94 -3.51
CA HIS A 528 41.05 -21.59 -2.47
C HIS A 528 41.01 -23.15 -2.49
N ILE A 529 41.92 -23.79 -3.23
CA ILE A 529 42.08 -25.24 -3.38
C ILE A 529 43.20 -25.74 -2.43
N ASP A 530 43.21 -27.04 -2.05
CA ASP A 530 44.40 -27.64 -1.43
C ASP A 530 45.37 -28.10 -2.52
N LEU A 531 46.50 -27.41 -2.62
CA LEU A 531 47.58 -27.67 -3.58
C LEU A 531 48.75 -28.30 -2.80
N GLU A 532 49.06 -29.57 -3.08
CA GLU A 532 50.10 -30.31 -2.33
C GLU A 532 51.46 -29.59 -2.23
N PRO A 533 51.99 -28.94 -3.30
CA PRO A 533 53.27 -28.22 -3.22
C PRO A 533 53.27 -27.03 -2.26
N LEU A 534 52.10 -26.49 -1.89
CA LEU A 534 52.01 -25.28 -1.06
C LEU A 534 52.68 -25.44 0.31
N LYS A 535 52.53 -26.63 0.91
CA LYS A 535 53.12 -27.00 2.21
C LYS A 535 54.66 -27.03 2.15
N LEU A 536 55.25 -27.31 0.99
CA LEU A 536 56.70 -27.28 0.76
C LEU A 536 57.19 -25.84 0.57
N ILE A 537 56.45 -25.01 -0.18
CA ILE A 537 56.77 -23.58 -0.37
C ILE A 537 56.75 -22.84 0.98
N GLU A 538 55.76 -23.08 1.85
CA GLU A 538 55.70 -22.50 3.20
C GLU A 538 56.92 -22.87 4.05
N GLN A 539 57.39 -24.11 3.97
CA GLN A 539 58.59 -24.56 4.69
C GLN A 539 59.86 -23.87 4.18
N ILE A 540 60.02 -23.71 2.87
CA ILE A 540 61.17 -23.01 2.26
C ILE A 540 61.21 -21.55 2.71
N ILE A 541 60.07 -20.83 2.60
CA ILE A 541 59.95 -19.42 3.03
C ILE A 541 60.24 -19.27 4.53
N SER A 542 59.69 -20.17 5.37
CA SER A 542 59.90 -20.17 6.82
C SER A 542 61.38 -20.35 7.20
N GLN A 543 62.07 -21.33 6.59
CA GLN A 543 63.48 -21.58 6.84
C GLN A 543 64.37 -20.39 6.43
N ALA A 544 64.10 -19.79 5.26
CA ALA A 544 64.83 -18.63 4.75
C ALA A 544 64.69 -17.41 5.67
N ARG A 545 63.46 -17.03 6.04
CA ARG A 545 63.20 -15.93 6.98
C ARG A 545 63.85 -16.20 8.34
N SER A 546 63.81 -17.44 8.83
CA SER A 546 64.47 -17.84 10.07
C SER A 546 66.01 -17.78 10.02
N TRP A 547 66.63 -17.81 8.83
CA TRP A 547 68.06 -17.53 8.67
C TRP A 547 68.33 -16.02 8.66
N LEU A 548 67.51 -15.24 7.94
CA LEU A 548 67.63 -13.78 7.87
C LEU A 548 67.59 -13.12 9.26
N ASP A 549 66.62 -13.49 10.11
CA ASP A 549 66.50 -12.98 11.48
C ASP A 549 67.76 -13.28 12.34
N LYS A 550 68.26 -14.51 12.25
CA LYS A 550 69.46 -14.94 12.98
C LYS A 550 70.70 -14.17 12.52
N THR A 551 70.89 -14.03 11.20
CA THR A 551 72.00 -13.27 10.64
C THR A 551 71.89 -11.78 10.97
N GLN A 552 70.68 -11.19 10.90
CA GLN A 552 70.49 -9.77 11.26
C GLN A 552 70.78 -9.51 12.75
N THR A 553 70.31 -10.36 13.67
CA THR A 553 70.57 -10.17 15.12
C THR A 553 72.04 -10.24 15.51
N VAL A 554 72.87 -10.97 14.75
CA VAL A 554 74.33 -11.02 14.94
C VAL A 554 74.99 -9.68 14.55
N PHE A 555 74.62 -9.08 13.42
CA PHE A 555 75.19 -7.80 12.96
C PHE A 555 74.55 -6.56 13.63
N ARG A 556 73.29 -6.61 14.07
CA ARG A 556 72.51 -5.44 14.51
C ARG A 556 72.95 -4.86 15.86
N ARG A 557 73.33 -3.58 15.89
CA ARG A 557 73.47 -2.80 17.14
C ARG A 557 72.10 -2.56 17.80
N PRO A 558 72.00 -2.43 19.14
CA PRO A 558 70.71 -2.18 19.83
C PRO A 558 69.98 -0.89 19.40
N ASP A 559 70.74 0.08 18.90
CA ASP A 559 70.32 1.41 18.47
C ASP A 559 70.23 1.55 16.93
N SER A 560 70.50 0.48 16.17
CA SER A 560 70.40 0.46 14.71
C SER A 560 69.02 0.01 14.23
N ASN A 561 68.50 0.72 13.24
CA ASN A 561 67.29 0.37 12.49
C ASN A 561 67.58 -0.19 11.09
N LEU A 562 68.86 -0.39 10.75
CA LEU A 562 69.26 -0.85 9.43
C LEU A 562 68.90 -2.33 9.21
N THR A 563 68.49 -2.64 7.98
CA THR A 563 68.28 -4.01 7.48
C THR A 563 69.61 -4.75 7.36
N LEU A 564 69.58 -6.09 7.19
CA LEU A 564 70.81 -6.88 7.13
C LEU A 564 71.69 -6.48 5.95
N ILE A 565 71.15 -6.47 4.73
CA ILE A 565 71.82 -6.00 3.50
C ILE A 565 72.48 -4.62 3.69
N GLU A 566 71.75 -3.70 4.29
CA GLU A 566 72.11 -2.30 4.55
C GLU A 566 73.15 -2.15 5.68
N MET A 567 73.45 -3.21 6.43
CA MET A 567 74.57 -3.30 7.38
C MET A 567 75.84 -3.95 6.80
N ILE A 568 75.74 -4.75 5.73
CA ILE A 568 76.87 -5.52 5.15
C ILE A 568 77.38 -4.99 3.79
N THR A 569 76.56 -4.28 3.02
CA THR A 569 76.96 -3.66 1.74
C THR A 569 77.81 -2.39 1.93
N PRO A 570 78.92 -2.17 1.18
CA PRO A 570 79.79 -1.00 1.33
C PRO A 570 79.08 0.36 1.23
N ARG A 571 79.61 1.38 1.89
CA ARG A 571 78.99 2.72 2.00
C ARG A 571 79.56 3.70 0.98
N ILE A 572 78.78 4.12 -0.01
CA ILE A 572 79.21 5.13 -1.00
C ILE A 572 79.10 6.57 -0.46
N SER A 573 78.58 6.78 0.77
CA SER A 573 78.60 8.10 1.42
C SER A 573 78.92 8.00 2.91
N VAL A 574 80.04 8.62 3.31
CA VAL A 574 80.56 8.61 4.69
C VAL A 574 80.36 9.95 5.42
N ALA A 575 79.80 10.96 4.73
CA ALA A 575 79.67 12.32 5.26
C ALA A 575 78.67 12.44 6.43
N PRO A 576 79.04 13.05 7.57
CA PRO A 576 78.11 13.34 8.65
C PRO A 576 77.12 14.45 8.22
N LYS A 577 75.83 14.13 8.20
CA LYS A 577 74.74 15.08 7.84
C LYS A 577 74.46 16.05 9.00
N THR A 578 75.33 17.04 9.20
CA THR A 578 75.15 18.19 10.10
C THR A 578 74.07 19.16 9.61
N THR A 579 73.62 20.08 10.47
CA THR A 579 72.61 21.14 10.15
C THR A 579 71.23 20.70 9.65
N THR A 580 70.38 20.26 10.59
CA THR A 580 68.99 20.74 10.75
C THR A 580 68.15 21.15 9.51
N LYS A 581 67.52 20.18 8.83
CA LYS A 581 66.16 20.28 8.24
C LYS A 581 65.62 18.86 7.93
N LYS A 582 64.30 18.71 7.81
CA LYS A 582 63.58 17.41 7.64
C LYS A 582 63.80 16.37 8.76
N ARG A 583 63.39 16.66 10.01
CA ARG A 583 63.14 15.64 11.05
C ARG A 583 61.75 15.75 11.71
N GLN A 584 60.73 15.97 10.87
CA GLN A 584 59.30 15.93 11.25
C GLN A 584 58.47 15.25 10.13
N ALA A 585 58.74 13.97 9.87
CA ALA A 585 57.96 13.13 8.95
C ALA A 585 58.00 11.65 9.40
N SER A 586 57.77 11.40 10.69
CA SER A 586 57.91 10.06 11.30
C SER A 586 56.97 9.89 12.50
N LYS A 587 55.66 9.84 12.23
CA LYS A 587 54.64 9.41 13.21
C LYS A 587 53.87 8.23 12.65
N ARG A 588 54.16 7.04 13.17
CA ARG A 588 53.33 5.82 13.13
C ARG A 588 52.62 5.53 11.80
N ILE A 589 53.29 4.76 10.94
CA ILE A 589 52.58 3.74 10.16
C ILE A 589 52.41 2.53 11.08
N THR A 590 51.20 1.99 11.15
CA THR A 590 50.89 0.72 11.84
C THR A 590 51.10 -0.46 10.88
N VAL A 591 51.16 -1.67 11.43
CA VAL A 591 51.27 -2.92 10.66
C VAL A 591 50.04 -3.08 9.73
N ASP A 592 50.19 -3.93 8.72
CA ASP A 592 49.20 -4.32 7.69
C ASP A 592 49.01 -3.32 6.54
N GLY A 593 49.89 -3.44 5.54
CA GLY A 593 49.85 -2.79 4.22
C GLY A 593 51.05 -3.23 3.36
N PRO A 594 50.94 -3.27 2.02
CA PRO A 594 52.02 -3.76 1.16
C PRO A 594 53.26 -2.85 1.22
N ILE A 595 54.45 -3.47 1.26
CA ILE A 595 55.73 -2.75 1.39
C ILE A 595 56.12 -2.18 0.03
N ASN A 596 55.77 -0.92 -0.24
CA ASN A 596 56.33 -0.14 -1.34
C ASN A 596 56.31 1.37 -1.05
N GLU A 597 57.13 2.12 -1.79
CA GLU A 597 57.16 3.60 -1.81
C GLU A 597 57.41 4.35 -0.48
N SER A 598 58.17 3.79 0.48
CA SER A 598 58.55 4.51 1.71
C SER A 598 59.97 4.26 2.24
N ILE A 599 60.92 3.84 1.39
CA ILE A 599 62.35 3.89 1.70
C ILE A 599 62.99 5.02 0.90
N GLY A 600 63.31 6.12 1.58
CA GLY A 600 63.89 7.31 0.95
C GLY A 600 65.36 7.12 0.62
N ILE A 601 65.66 6.79 -0.64
CA ILE A 601 66.99 6.54 -1.19
C ILE A 601 67.61 5.26 -0.62
N LEU A 602 67.34 4.12 -1.27
CA LEU A 602 68.30 3.01 -1.31
C LEU A 602 69.63 3.56 -1.87
N ASP A 603 70.75 3.09 -1.35
CA ASP A 603 72.04 3.25 -2.03
C ASP A 603 71.91 2.60 -3.42
N ASP A 604 72.39 3.29 -4.47
CA ASP A 604 72.40 2.81 -5.86
C ASP A 604 73.06 1.43 -5.98
N THR A 605 74.01 1.12 -5.09
CA THR A 605 74.60 -0.21 -4.90
C THR A 605 73.57 -1.28 -4.51
N ILE A 606 72.73 -1.00 -3.51
CA ILE A 606 71.74 -1.95 -2.99
C ILE A 606 70.64 -2.17 -4.04
N ALA A 607 70.21 -1.10 -4.71
CA ALA A 607 69.28 -1.19 -5.83
C ALA A 607 69.84 -2.09 -6.97
N LYS A 608 71.12 -1.92 -7.33
CA LYS A 608 71.78 -2.74 -8.37
C LYS A 608 71.99 -4.20 -7.97
N ILE A 609 72.24 -4.49 -6.68
CA ILE A 609 72.34 -5.88 -6.21
C ILE A 609 70.96 -6.55 -6.22
N LEU A 610 69.90 -5.86 -5.81
CA LEU A 610 68.52 -6.38 -5.82
C LEU A 610 67.91 -6.45 -7.24
N ALA A 611 68.41 -5.65 -8.19
CA ALA A 611 68.02 -5.66 -9.60
C ALA A 611 69.06 -6.33 -10.52
N SER A 612 69.96 -7.14 -9.95
CA SER A 612 70.81 -8.04 -10.74
C SER A 612 69.96 -9.23 -11.17
N ASP A 613 69.78 -9.43 -12.49
CA ASP A 613 68.89 -10.46 -13.04
C ASP A 613 69.08 -11.86 -12.44
N GLU A 614 67.99 -12.61 -12.36
CA GLU A 614 67.92 -13.92 -11.71
C GLU A 614 68.90 -14.95 -12.32
N ASN A 615 70.14 -15.00 -11.81
CA ASN A 615 70.84 -16.20 -11.30
C ASN A 615 72.39 -16.13 -11.25
N ASP A 616 73.10 -15.12 -11.79
CA ASP A 616 74.58 -15.14 -11.77
C ASP A 616 75.20 -14.47 -10.50
N PRO A 617 75.89 -15.22 -9.59
CA PRO A 617 76.63 -14.63 -8.47
C PRO A 617 77.69 -13.60 -8.89
N LYS A 618 78.25 -13.73 -10.09
CA LYS A 618 79.35 -12.86 -10.58
C LYS A 618 78.92 -11.40 -10.70
N THR A 619 77.64 -11.14 -10.98
CA THR A 619 77.10 -9.78 -11.07
C THR A 619 77.08 -9.11 -9.69
N VAL A 620 76.58 -9.81 -8.67
CA VAL A 620 76.58 -9.34 -7.27
C VAL A 620 78.01 -9.08 -6.80
N TYR A 621 78.94 -10.00 -7.08
CA TYR A 621 80.36 -9.86 -6.73
C TYR A 621 81.01 -8.62 -7.36
N LYS A 622 80.73 -8.35 -8.64
CA LYS A 622 81.22 -7.17 -9.36
C LYS A 622 80.71 -5.88 -8.71
N VAL A 623 79.41 -5.76 -8.49
CA VAL A 623 78.80 -4.56 -7.88
C VAL A 623 79.35 -4.33 -6.46
N TYR A 624 79.53 -5.40 -5.68
CA TYR A 624 80.13 -5.33 -4.33
C TYR A 624 81.58 -4.83 -4.35
N ARG A 625 82.40 -5.27 -5.33
CA ARG A 625 83.78 -4.78 -5.50
C ARG A 625 83.83 -3.31 -5.91
N GLU A 626 83.01 -2.88 -6.87
CA GLU A 626 82.94 -1.48 -7.29
C GLU A 626 82.52 -0.54 -6.15
N ALA A 627 81.58 -0.97 -5.30
CA ALA A 627 81.18 -0.22 -4.11
C ALA A 627 82.26 -0.21 -3.01
N THR A 628 83.02 -1.30 -2.86
CA THR A 628 84.15 -1.39 -1.92
C THR A 628 85.26 -0.39 -2.24
N MET A 629 85.56 -0.15 -3.52
CA MET A 629 86.55 0.86 -3.92
C MET A 629 86.07 2.27 -3.56
N LYS A 630 84.83 2.62 -3.93
CA LYS A 630 84.21 3.93 -3.64
C LYS A 630 84.09 4.22 -2.14
N GLU A 631 83.81 3.20 -1.32
CA GLU A 631 83.79 3.33 0.14
C GLU A 631 85.14 3.80 0.72
N ILE A 632 86.26 3.31 0.16
CA ILE A 632 87.61 3.69 0.56
C ILE A 632 87.94 5.11 0.05
N GLU A 633 87.61 5.41 -1.21
CA GLU A 633 87.80 6.73 -1.83
C GLU A 633 87.08 7.83 -1.02
N CYS A 634 85.77 7.68 -0.77
CA CYS A 634 84.99 8.66 -0.01
C CYS A 634 85.39 8.77 1.47
N LEU A 635 85.99 7.73 2.07
CA LEU A 635 86.57 7.82 3.41
C LEU A 635 87.90 8.60 3.42
N ASN A 636 88.72 8.46 2.38
CA ASN A 636 89.97 9.22 2.23
C ASN A 636 89.70 10.72 2.02
N GLU A 637 88.73 11.07 1.16
CA GLU A 637 88.24 12.44 1.03
C GLU A 637 87.75 13.02 2.37
N LEU A 638 87.01 12.23 3.17
CA LEU A 638 86.55 12.63 4.50
C LEU A 638 87.72 12.82 5.48
N ARG A 639 88.73 11.95 5.46
CA ARG A 639 89.95 12.08 6.27
C ARG A 639 90.70 13.37 5.95
N GLU A 640 90.94 13.64 4.67
CA GLU A 640 91.59 14.88 4.22
C GLU A 640 90.81 16.11 4.69
N ASN A 641 89.49 16.13 4.49
CA ASN A 641 88.67 17.26 4.88
C ASN A 641 88.64 17.49 6.40
N ASN A 642 88.69 16.42 7.21
CA ASN A 642 88.78 16.51 8.66
C ASN A 642 90.18 16.90 9.16
N GLN A 643 91.25 16.53 8.43
CA GLN A 643 92.61 17.01 8.71
C GLN A 643 92.75 18.49 8.34
N LYS A 644 92.18 18.95 7.22
CA LYS A 644 92.22 20.35 6.78
C LYS A 644 91.56 21.30 7.78
N LYS A 645 90.46 20.89 8.45
CA LYS A 645 89.87 21.64 9.58
C LYS A 645 90.90 22.02 10.64
N HIS A 646 91.84 21.12 10.92
CA HIS A 646 92.79 21.23 12.04
C HIS A 646 93.85 22.35 11.86
N LEU A 647 93.95 22.92 10.66
CA LEU A 647 94.80 24.06 10.33
C LEU A 647 94.07 25.41 10.49
N ASP A 648 92.73 25.42 10.52
CA ASP A 648 91.91 26.63 10.64
C ASP A 648 91.32 26.75 12.05
N SER A 649 91.77 27.78 12.78
CA SER A 649 91.32 28.10 14.14
C SER A 649 89.82 28.46 14.26
N SER A 650 89.14 28.71 13.13
CA SER A 650 87.70 28.97 13.08
C SER A 650 86.85 27.71 12.87
N SER A 651 87.47 26.57 12.56
CA SER A 651 86.77 25.30 12.31
C SER A 651 85.92 24.83 13.49
N THR A 652 84.76 24.25 13.15
CA THR A 652 83.91 23.52 14.08
C THR A 652 84.17 22.01 13.98
N TYR A 653 84.06 21.36 15.13
CA TYR A 653 84.31 19.94 15.35
C TYR A 653 83.17 19.34 16.18
N CYS A 654 83.13 18.01 16.24
CA CYS A 654 82.16 17.21 17.00
C CYS A 654 80.69 17.38 16.53
N ILE A 655 79.82 16.49 17.02
CA ILE A 655 78.36 16.48 16.78
C ILE A 655 77.67 17.78 17.24
N CYS A 656 78.32 18.56 18.12
CA CYS A 656 77.77 19.82 18.62
C CYS A 656 78.25 21.07 17.86
N GLU A 657 79.03 20.92 16.78
CA GLU A 657 79.47 22.00 15.89
C GLU A 657 80.18 23.14 16.67
N LYS A 658 81.18 22.80 17.50
CA LYS A 658 81.94 23.76 18.35
C LYS A 658 83.44 23.69 18.09
N SER A 659 84.14 24.76 18.44
CA SER A 659 85.60 24.84 18.33
C SER A 659 86.35 23.81 19.19
N TYR A 660 87.64 23.67 18.88
CA TYR A 660 88.55 22.74 19.55
C TYR A 660 88.65 22.98 21.07
N SER A 661 88.96 21.93 21.82
CA SER A 661 89.26 22.01 23.26
C SER A 661 90.26 20.94 23.69
N ASP A 662 90.99 21.17 24.77
CA ASP A 662 92.07 20.32 25.29
C ASP A 662 91.64 18.87 25.68
N LEU A 663 90.35 18.50 25.57
CA LEU A 663 89.79 17.19 25.97
C LEU A 663 88.88 16.58 24.89
N MET A 664 89.42 16.43 23.68
CA MET A 664 88.75 15.80 22.54
C MET A 664 89.39 14.46 22.16
N LEU A 665 88.58 13.54 21.61
CA LEU A 665 89.00 12.25 21.08
C LEU A 665 88.92 12.27 19.55
N GLN A 666 89.99 11.86 18.87
CA GLN A 666 89.99 11.68 17.41
C GLN A 666 89.44 10.30 17.05
N CYS A 667 88.52 10.22 16.09
CA CYS A 667 88.06 8.95 15.52
C CYS A 667 89.15 8.36 14.62
N ASP A 668 89.64 7.17 14.96
CA ASP A 668 90.69 6.48 14.20
C ASP A 668 90.24 6.05 12.77
N LEU A 669 88.93 6.07 12.46
CA LEU A 669 88.44 5.80 11.11
C LEU A 669 88.33 7.05 10.22
N CYS A 670 87.72 8.14 10.69
CA CYS A 670 87.43 9.33 9.87
C CYS A 670 88.27 10.57 10.21
N ASN A 671 89.19 10.48 11.18
CA ASN A 671 90.07 11.55 11.67
C ASN A 671 89.36 12.79 12.27
N GLU A 672 88.02 12.79 12.40
CA GLU A 672 87.24 13.85 13.07
C GLU A 672 87.39 13.81 14.59
N TYR A 673 87.34 14.98 15.24
CA TYR A 673 87.48 15.16 16.68
C TYR A 673 86.13 15.34 17.38
N TYR A 674 85.97 14.66 18.51
CA TYR A 674 84.75 14.65 19.31
C TYR A 674 85.04 15.09 20.75
N HIS A 675 84.29 16.06 21.28
CA HIS A 675 84.33 16.40 22.71
C HIS A 675 83.90 15.18 23.52
N ARG A 676 84.70 14.75 24.50
CA ARG A 676 84.44 13.51 25.26
C ARG A 676 83.02 13.47 25.84
N HIS A 677 82.50 14.58 26.34
CA HIS A 677 81.16 14.73 26.93
C HIS A 677 79.99 14.75 25.92
N CYS A 678 80.26 14.78 24.61
CA CYS A 678 79.24 14.73 23.55
C CYS A 678 79.03 13.31 22.98
N LEU A 679 79.75 12.31 23.50
CA LEU A 679 79.62 10.90 23.12
C LEU A 679 78.70 10.18 24.12
N PRO A 680 77.79 9.30 23.67
CA PRO A 680 76.72 8.75 24.51
C PRO A 680 77.16 7.74 25.59
N TYR A 681 78.42 7.28 25.58
CA TYR A 681 78.92 6.27 26.53
C TYR A 681 80.18 6.74 27.27
N HIS A 682 80.02 7.37 28.43
CA HIS A 682 81.08 7.48 29.45
C HIS A 682 81.14 6.20 30.29
N GLY A 683 81.70 5.14 29.70
CA GLY A 683 82.21 4.00 30.45
C GLY A 683 83.58 4.32 31.07
N SER A 684 83.77 3.96 32.33
CA SER A 684 85.01 4.25 33.08
C SER A 684 86.15 3.27 32.75
N ASP A 685 86.64 3.27 31.51
CA ASP A 685 87.88 2.55 31.15
C ASP A 685 88.60 3.05 29.87
N VAL A 686 88.54 4.36 29.59
CA VAL A 686 89.39 4.98 28.54
C VAL A 686 90.81 5.16 29.06
N ASN A 687 91.49 4.05 29.35
CA ASN A 687 92.80 4.00 29.98
C ASN A 687 93.89 3.47 29.03
N THR A 688 94.25 4.28 28.04
CA THR A 688 95.52 4.21 27.28
C THR A 688 95.79 3.00 26.37
N SER A 689 94.77 2.32 25.82
CA SER A 689 94.97 1.37 24.72
C SER A 689 93.75 1.17 23.80
N VAL A 690 94.04 0.75 22.55
CA VAL A 690 93.12 0.24 21.50
C VAL A 690 92.26 1.28 20.74
N TRP A 691 92.08 0.98 19.45
CA TRP A 691 91.33 1.64 18.38
C TRP A 691 89.97 2.22 18.80
N TRP A 692 89.71 3.51 18.55
CA TRP A 692 88.41 4.12 18.80
C TRP A 692 87.75 4.65 17.52
N ILE A 693 86.54 4.14 17.25
CA ILE A 693 85.70 4.56 16.12
C ILE A 693 84.46 5.29 16.67
N CYS A 694 84.05 6.40 16.05
CA CYS A 694 82.84 7.14 16.44
C CYS A 694 81.54 6.46 15.95
N ASP A 695 80.40 6.83 16.56
CA ASP A 695 79.09 6.21 16.26
C ASP A 695 78.63 6.32 14.81
N PHE A 696 79.04 7.36 14.06
CA PHE A 696 78.75 7.48 12.63
C PHE A 696 79.54 6.47 11.79
N CYS A 697 80.70 6.04 12.28
CA CYS A 697 81.59 5.11 11.61
C CYS A 697 81.35 3.64 12.04
N ILE A 698 80.71 3.35 13.18
CA ILE A 698 80.32 1.99 13.59
C ILE A 698 78.88 1.68 13.15
N ARG A 699 78.68 0.91 12.07
CA ARG A 699 77.35 0.54 11.54
C ARG A 699 76.81 -0.76 12.14
N SER A 700 77.62 -1.82 12.18
CA SER A 700 77.26 -3.11 12.78
C SER A 700 77.89 -3.33 14.17
N ARG A 701 77.57 -4.46 14.81
CA ARG A 701 78.27 -4.99 16.00
C ARG A 701 79.66 -5.57 15.69
N ARG A 702 80.01 -5.76 14.42
CA ARG A 702 81.25 -6.41 13.95
C ARG A 702 81.50 -7.79 14.58
N PRO A 703 80.70 -8.82 14.23
CA PRO A 703 80.94 -10.19 14.67
C PRO A 703 82.34 -10.68 14.28
N ARG A 704 82.86 -11.68 15.00
CA ARG A 704 84.14 -12.32 14.63
C ARG A 704 83.97 -13.07 13.31
N LEU A 705 85.04 -13.12 12.50
CA LEU A 705 85.07 -13.89 11.24
C LEU A 705 84.57 -15.34 11.41
N GLN A 706 84.99 -16.02 12.49
CA GLN A 706 84.55 -17.39 12.81
C GLN A 706 83.04 -17.53 13.02
N ASP A 707 82.34 -16.49 13.49
CA ASP A 707 80.90 -16.52 13.70
C ASP A 707 80.13 -16.25 12.40
N VAL A 708 80.70 -15.45 11.50
CA VAL A 708 80.15 -15.23 10.15
C VAL A 708 80.26 -16.49 9.28
N VAL A 709 81.39 -17.20 9.35
CA VAL A 709 81.56 -18.50 8.66
C VAL A 709 80.51 -19.52 9.08
N LYS A 710 80.08 -19.54 10.36
CA LYS A 710 78.97 -20.39 10.83
C LYS A 710 77.61 -20.00 10.23
N LEU A 711 77.38 -18.73 9.90
CA LEU A 711 76.14 -18.27 9.26
C LEU A 711 76.11 -18.70 7.79
N LEU A 712 77.23 -18.61 7.07
CA LEU A 712 77.38 -19.13 5.71
C LEU A 712 77.25 -20.67 5.66
N GLY A 713 77.86 -21.40 6.60
CA GLY A 713 77.67 -22.85 6.74
C GLY A 713 76.25 -23.30 7.14
N ASN A 714 75.35 -22.36 7.47
CA ASN A 714 73.92 -22.61 7.62
C ASN A 714 73.09 -22.11 6.42
N LEU A 715 73.58 -21.11 5.67
CA LEU A 715 73.00 -20.66 4.40
C LEU A 715 73.05 -21.80 3.35
N GLN A 716 74.17 -22.52 3.29
CA GLN A 716 74.38 -23.68 2.38
C GLN A 716 73.41 -24.85 2.58
N LYS A 717 72.54 -24.81 3.61
CA LYS A 717 71.53 -25.84 3.90
C LYS A 717 70.12 -25.46 3.39
N LEU A 718 69.97 -24.27 2.83
CA LEU A 718 68.69 -23.76 2.31
C LEU A 718 68.57 -24.05 0.81
N THR A 719 67.40 -24.53 0.37
CA THR A 719 67.06 -24.77 -1.04
C THR A 719 66.55 -23.50 -1.75
N VAL A 720 67.08 -22.34 -1.36
CA VAL A 720 66.61 -21.00 -1.76
C VAL A 720 67.71 -19.97 -1.56
N ARG A 721 67.87 -19.06 -2.53
CA ARG A 721 68.90 -18.01 -2.51
C ARG A 721 68.41 -16.73 -1.85
N LEU A 722 69.35 -16.03 -1.21
CA LEU A 722 69.13 -14.81 -0.44
C LEU A 722 70.17 -13.76 -0.83
N PRO A 723 69.80 -12.54 -1.27
CA PRO A 723 70.75 -11.48 -1.60
C PRO A 723 71.71 -11.16 -0.44
N GLU A 724 71.21 -11.17 0.80
CA GLU A 724 72.04 -11.02 2.01
C GLU A 724 73.11 -12.10 2.14
N GLY A 725 72.85 -13.31 1.64
CA GLY A 725 73.79 -14.43 1.69
C GLY A 725 74.95 -14.24 0.72
N GLU A 726 74.66 -13.88 -0.53
CA GLU A 726 75.64 -13.57 -1.58
C GLU A 726 76.57 -12.43 -1.12
N ILE A 727 76.00 -11.38 -0.52
CA ILE A 727 76.73 -10.21 -0.02
C ILE A 727 77.53 -10.57 1.24
N LEU A 728 77.01 -11.44 2.12
CA LEU A 728 77.73 -11.91 3.30
C LEU A 728 78.95 -12.75 2.93
N GLN A 729 78.87 -13.54 1.85
CA GLN A 729 80.03 -14.21 1.27
C GLN A 729 81.06 -13.18 0.77
N CYS A 730 80.65 -12.19 -0.03
CA CYS A 730 81.54 -11.13 -0.51
C CYS A 730 82.25 -10.37 0.62
N LEU A 731 81.54 -10.07 1.72
CA LEU A 731 82.11 -9.45 2.92
C LEU A 731 83.09 -10.37 3.65
N THR A 732 82.82 -11.68 3.68
CA THR A 732 83.69 -12.68 4.31
C THR A 732 84.98 -12.87 3.52
N GLU A 733 84.90 -12.94 2.18
CA GLU A 733 86.07 -12.98 1.29
C GLU A 733 86.91 -11.70 1.42
N ARG A 734 86.28 -10.51 1.49
CA ARG A 734 86.97 -9.23 1.75
C ARG A 734 87.70 -9.25 3.11
N ALA A 735 87.08 -9.82 4.16
CA ALA A 735 87.69 -9.92 5.48
C ALA A 735 88.88 -10.90 5.55
N ILE A 736 88.79 -12.04 4.84
CA ILE A 736 89.89 -13.02 4.74
C ILE A 736 91.07 -12.42 3.97
N ALA A 737 90.82 -11.86 2.78
CA ALA A 737 91.86 -11.21 1.97
C ALA A 737 92.51 -10.03 2.71
N TRP A 738 91.77 -9.30 3.55
CA TRP A 738 92.35 -8.29 4.42
C TRP A 738 93.22 -8.89 5.54
N GLN A 739 92.79 -9.99 6.16
CA GLN A 739 93.59 -10.68 7.19
C GLN A 739 94.95 -11.12 6.64
N GLU A 740 94.98 -11.71 5.44
CA GLU A 740 96.21 -12.12 4.75
C GLU A 740 97.16 -10.94 4.50
N LYS A 741 96.65 -9.81 3.98
CA LYS A 741 97.44 -8.57 3.83
C LYS A 741 98.00 -8.08 5.17
N ALA A 742 97.20 -8.10 6.22
CA ALA A 742 97.57 -7.62 7.55
C ALA A 742 98.65 -8.49 8.20
N GLU A 743 98.57 -9.82 8.06
CA GLU A 743 99.59 -10.76 8.52
C GLU A 743 100.90 -10.60 7.74
N ALA A 744 100.82 -10.47 6.41
CA ALA A 744 101.99 -10.21 5.56
C ALA A 744 102.71 -8.90 5.93
N PHE A 745 101.96 -7.83 6.24
CA PHE A 745 102.54 -6.57 6.71
C PHE A 745 103.19 -6.70 8.10
N LEU A 746 102.53 -7.38 9.04
CA LEU A 746 103.07 -7.66 10.38
C LEU A 746 104.34 -8.52 10.35
N ALA A 747 104.53 -9.33 9.31
CA ALA A 747 105.75 -10.11 9.07
C ALA A 747 106.88 -9.34 8.35
N SER A 748 106.63 -8.12 7.88
CA SER A 748 107.57 -7.34 7.05
C SER A 748 108.85 -6.93 7.82
N PRO A 749 110.06 -7.03 7.20
CA PRO A 749 111.32 -6.59 7.83
C PRO A 749 111.31 -5.13 8.30
N VAL A 750 110.59 -4.26 7.60
CA VAL A 750 110.56 -2.79 7.81
C VAL A 750 110.11 -2.42 9.24
N LEU A 751 109.27 -3.24 9.87
CA LEU A 751 108.82 -3.03 11.26
C LEU A 751 109.92 -3.26 12.31
N ARG A 752 111.02 -3.95 11.97
CA ARG A 752 112.14 -4.18 12.93
C ARG A 752 113.03 -2.95 13.07
N GLU A 753 113.34 -2.27 11.98
CA GLU A 753 114.23 -1.10 11.97
C GLU A 753 113.61 0.10 12.72
N LEU A 754 112.29 0.26 12.64
CA LEU A 754 111.52 1.26 13.41
C LEU A 754 111.57 1.08 14.95
N SER A 755 112.09 -0.04 15.45
CA SER A 755 112.14 -0.36 16.88
C SER A 755 113.47 -0.01 17.57
N THR A 756 114.60 -0.04 16.84
CA THR A 756 115.95 0.14 17.42
C THR A 756 116.32 1.61 17.64
N VAL A 757 115.97 2.48 16.68
CA VAL A 757 116.30 3.93 16.67
C VAL A 757 115.79 4.70 17.92
N LYS A 758 114.84 4.11 18.66
CA LYS A 758 114.23 4.73 19.86
C LYS A 758 115.00 4.48 21.18
N GLN A 759 116.05 3.65 21.21
CA GLN A 759 116.79 3.38 22.47
C GLN A 759 117.96 4.35 22.74
N GLU A 760 118.73 4.74 21.72
CA GLU A 760 119.94 5.55 21.91
C GLU A 760 119.65 6.99 22.39
N ASN A 761 118.50 7.54 21.97
CA ASN A 761 118.04 8.90 22.30
C ASN A 761 117.68 9.11 23.79
N LYS A 762 117.85 8.12 24.68
CA LYS A 762 117.46 8.20 26.10
C LYS A 762 118.62 8.53 27.07
N ILE A 763 119.86 8.60 26.60
CA ILE A 763 121.05 8.71 27.48
C ILE A 763 121.60 10.15 27.60
N ILE A 764 121.27 11.04 26.67
CA ILE A 764 122.03 12.28 26.40
C ILE A 764 121.32 13.55 26.94
N LYS A 765 120.68 13.50 28.12
CA LYS A 765 119.82 14.63 28.58
C LYS A 765 119.76 15.00 30.07
N ASP A 766 120.59 14.42 30.93
CA ASP A 766 120.66 14.80 32.36
C ASP A 766 121.90 15.65 32.75
N GLU A 767 122.80 15.98 31.81
CA GLU A 767 123.94 16.88 32.06
C GLU A 767 123.78 18.29 31.46
N PHE A 768 123.72 19.25 32.38
CA PHE A 768 124.01 20.69 32.27
C PHE A 768 123.14 21.61 31.40
N VAL A 769 123.20 22.89 31.79
CA VAL A 769 122.30 23.98 31.41
C VAL A 769 123.11 25.24 31.09
N ASN A 770 122.56 26.08 30.21
CA ASN A 770 122.98 27.42 29.75
C ASN A 770 123.97 27.57 28.58
N ASP A 771 123.69 28.64 27.83
CA ASP A 771 124.52 29.51 27.00
C ASP A 771 125.22 29.01 25.71
N LEU A 772 124.43 29.17 24.64
CA LEU A 772 124.68 30.12 23.55
C LEU A 772 125.80 29.86 22.50
N ASN A 773 125.31 29.82 21.27
CA ASN A 773 125.91 30.24 19.99
C ASN A 773 126.72 29.27 19.12
N LYS A 774 126.45 29.42 17.81
CA LYS A 774 127.19 28.95 16.61
C LYS A 774 127.24 27.44 16.34
N GLN A 775 126.17 27.00 15.68
CA GLN A 775 126.22 26.34 14.37
C GLN A 775 127.63 26.03 13.80
N GLN A 776 127.93 24.76 13.56
CA GLN A 776 128.15 24.16 12.21
C GLN A 776 128.92 22.83 12.30
N SER A 777 128.19 21.70 12.29
CA SER A 777 128.69 20.41 11.81
C SER A 777 127.56 19.39 11.67
N ARG A 778 127.72 18.46 10.72
CA ARG A 778 126.90 17.25 10.49
C ARG A 778 125.43 17.46 10.04
N ASN A 779 125.27 18.01 8.84
CA ASN A 779 124.34 17.41 7.89
C ASN A 779 124.92 16.05 7.46
N PHE A 780 124.34 14.89 7.85
CA PHE A 780 124.42 13.63 7.09
C PHE A 780 123.48 12.51 7.61
N GLU A 781 122.20 12.81 7.85
CA GLU A 781 121.14 11.79 8.01
C GLU A 781 120.14 11.89 6.85
N SER A 782 119.70 10.74 6.33
CA SER A 782 119.31 10.63 4.91
C SER A 782 117.82 10.87 4.61
N GLU A 783 117.56 11.47 3.45
CA GLU A 783 116.20 11.60 2.89
C GLU A 783 115.60 10.24 2.51
N THR A 784 116.42 9.25 2.18
CA THR A 784 115.96 7.87 1.89
C THR A 784 115.34 7.20 3.11
N SER A 785 115.85 7.42 4.32
CA SER A 785 115.25 6.86 5.55
C SER A 785 113.87 7.48 5.85
N ARG A 786 113.70 8.78 5.58
CA ARG A 786 112.39 9.45 5.66
C ARG A 786 111.41 8.93 4.62
N SER A 787 111.85 8.72 3.38
CA SER A 787 111.00 8.18 2.31
C SER A 787 110.50 6.76 2.59
N LEU A 788 111.36 5.88 3.12
CA LEU A 788 111.00 4.51 3.52
C LEU A 788 109.98 4.50 4.66
N ASN A 789 110.16 5.35 5.67
CA ASN A 789 109.19 5.50 6.77
C ASN A 789 107.81 5.94 6.24
N ASN A 790 107.76 6.97 5.38
CA ASN A 790 106.52 7.46 4.79
C ASN A 790 105.76 6.35 4.02
N LEU A 791 106.47 5.49 3.29
CA LEU A 791 105.83 4.38 2.55
C LEU A 791 105.23 3.33 3.50
N ALA A 792 105.94 2.99 4.58
CA ALA A 792 105.46 2.04 5.58
C ALA A 792 104.27 2.59 6.39
N GLU A 793 104.30 3.88 6.75
CA GLU A 793 103.20 4.55 7.44
C GLU A 793 101.95 4.65 6.54
N ASN A 794 102.11 4.97 5.25
CA ASN A 794 101.02 4.94 4.27
C ASN A 794 100.41 3.54 4.09
N GLN A 795 101.22 2.47 4.08
CA GLN A 795 100.71 1.09 4.01
C GLN A 795 99.94 0.70 5.28
N LEU A 796 100.45 1.09 6.46
CA LEU A 796 99.79 0.87 7.75
C LEU A 796 98.46 1.64 7.85
N GLU A 797 98.42 2.90 7.40
CA GLU A 797 97.18 3.70 7.39
C GLU A 797 96.14 3.10 6.44
N ASN A 798 96.52 2.66 5.24
CA ASN A 798 95.61 1.98 4.30
C ASN A 798 95.05 0.66 4.85
N LEU A 799 95.88 -0.18 5.49
CA LEU A 799 95.41 -1.40 6.15
C LEU A 799 94.41 -1.11 7.29
N LEU A 800 94.67 -0.06 8.05
CA LEU A 800 93.79 0.37 9.15
C LEU A 800 92.51 1.07 8.66
N ILE A 801 92.51 1.69 7.48
CA ILE A 801 91.32 2.14 6.76
C ILE A 801 90.48 0.94 6.32
N GLU A 802 91.08 -0.01 5.59
CA GLU A 802 90.34 -1.16 5.04
C GLU A 802 89.76 -2.06 6.16
N GLY A 803 90.57 -2.37 7.18
CA GLY A 803 90.15 -3.11 8.37
C GLY A 803 89.20 -2.31 9.27
N GLY A 804 89.31 -0.98 9.25
CA GLY A 804 88.39 -0.07 9.90
C GLY A 804 87.03 0.04 9.20
N LEU A 805 86.95 -0.27 7.91
CA LEU A 805 85.71 -0.38 7.14
C LEU A 805 85.09 -1.79 7.19
N LEU A 806 85.86 -2.85 7.50
CA LEU A 806 85.29 -4.18 7.69
C LEU A 806 84.20 -4.17 8.76
N GLU A 807 82.99 -4.60 8.37
CA GLU A 807 81.89 -4.89 9.30
C GLU A 807 82.01 -6.31 9.93
N ILE A 808 83.21 -6.90 9.85
CA ILE A 808 83.64 -8.13 10.53
C ILE A 808 84.86 -7.79 11.38
N TYR A 809 84.91 -8.29 12.62
CA TYR A 809 86.08 -8.14 13.49
C TYR A 809 87.11 -9.26 13.25
N VAL A 810 88.37 -8.85 13.14
CA VAL A 810 89.56 -9.68 12.91
C VAL A 810 90.65 -9.25 13.90
N ASP A 811 91.32 -10.18 14.59
CA ASP A 811 92.18 -9.87 15.76
C ASP A 811 93.45 -9.06 15.39
N GLN A 812 93.90 -9.16 14.15
CA GLN A 812 95.02 -8.44 13.54
C GLN A 812 94.81 -6.91 13.61
N ILE A 813 93.56 -6.43 13.62
CA ILE A 813 93.23 -5.00 13.81
C ILE A 813 93.84 -4.49 15.14
N LYS A 814 93.72 -5.25 16.23
CA LYS A 814 94.30 -4.87 17.53
C LYS A 814 95.83 -4.87 17.55
N LEU A 815 96.48 -5.64 16.66
CA LEU A 815 97.94 -5.67 16.54
C LEU A 815 98.42 -4.42 15.78
N LEU A 816 97.84 -4.14 14.62
CA LEU A 816 98.16 -2.94 13.81
C LEU A 816 97.92 -1.64 14.60
N THR A 817 96.83 -1.53 15.37
CA THR A 817 96.58 -0.32 16.17
C THR A 817 97.59 -0.11 17.30
N LYS A 818 98.18 -1.18 17.88
CA LYS A 818 99.23 -1.05 18.90
C LYS A 818 100.51 -0.43 18.32
N LEU A 819 100.82 -0.69 17.05
CA LEU A 819 101.96 -0.07 16.35
C LEU A 819 101.77 1.45 16.21
N VAL A 820 100.62 1.92 15.70
CA VAL A 820 100.33 3.37 15.53
C VAL A 820 100.38 4.12 16.87
N ASN A 821 99.80 3.54 17.92
CA ASN A 821 99.83 4.14 19.26
C ASN A 821 101.24 4.22 19.88
N SER A 822 102.19 3.44 19.36
CA SER A 822 103.62 3.47 19.72
C SER A 822 104.43 4.52 18.93
N SER A 823 103.82 5.16 17.92
CA SER A 823 104.42 6.28 17.18
C SER A 823 103.92 7.65 17.70
N ARG A 824 102.60 7.81 17.89
CA ARG A 824 101.94 9.10 18.20
C ARG A 824 102.33 9.77 19.55
N ARG A 825 102.98 9.07 20.50
CA ARG A 825 103.32 9.63 21.83
C ARG A 825 104.52 10.59 21.88
N SER A 826 105.18 10.85 20.75
CA SER A 826 106.49 11.52 20.72
C SER A 826 106.45 13.06 20.52
N ASN A 827 105.37 13.60 19.96
CA ASN A 827 105.43 14.90 19.22
C ASN A 827 104.51 16.03 19.74
N VAL A 828 104.08 16.03 21.02
CA VAL A 828 103.12 17.04 21.53
C VAL A 828 103.82 18.09 22.41
N SER A 829 104.32 19.18 21.81
CA SER A 829 104.97 20.28 22.56
C SER A 829 105.04 21.67 21.87
N SER A 830 104.01 22.13 21.14
CA SER A 830 103.79 23.58 20.92
C SER A 830 102.37 23.95 20.43
N ASP A 831 101.98 25.18 20.78
CA ASP A 831 100.98 26.07 20.14
C ASP A 831 99.52 26.16 20.66
N LYS A 832 99.13 27.42 20.96
CA LYS A 832 97.76 27.89 21.30
C LYS A 832 97.56 29.39 20.95
N PRO A 833 96.56 29.74 20.12
CA PRO A 833 96.07 31.13 19.95
C PRO A 833 94.99 31.55 20.99
N LYS A 834 94.46 32.78 20.89
CA LYS A 834 93.75 33.50 21.98
C LYS A 834 92.30 33.95 21.66
N THR A 835 91.61 34.37 22.72
CA THR A 835 90.15 34.61 22.90
C THR A 835 89.55 35.91 22.35
N ALA A 836 88.22 35.94 22.11
CA ALA A 836 87.36 37.12 22.34
C ALA A 836 85.87 36.74 22.65
N ARG A 837 85.13 37.68 23.29
CA ARG A 837 83.74 37.59 23.83
C ARG A 837 82.70 38.22 22.86
N SER A 838 81.37 38.16 23.04
CA SER A 838 80.56 38.34 24.28
C SER A 838 79.12 37.77 24.29
N GLN A 839 78.52 37.86 25.49
CA GLN A 839 77.10 37.80 25.95
C GLN A 839 75.98 37.78 24.88
N THR A 840 74.87 37.01 24.94
CA THR A 840 74.08 36.27 25.98
C THR A 840 73.41 37.08 27.10
N GLU A 841 72.09 36.93 27.30
CA GLU A 841 71.38 36.39 28.49
C GLU A 841 69.85 36.25 28.17
N LYS A 842 69.18 35.08 28.35
CA LYS A 842 68.43 34.55 29.53
C LYS A 842 67.09 35.29 29.83
N THR A 843 66.02 34.76 30.45
CA THR A 843 65.49 33.42 30.90
C THR A 843 63.96 33.57 31.19
N LYS A 844 63.08 32.62 31.57
CA LYS A 844 63.06 31.17 31.96
C LYS A 844 61.74 30.55 31.37
N SER A 845 61.03 29.46 31.73
CA SER A 845 60.72 28.61 32.93
C SER A 845 59.82 29.25 34.02
N THR A 846 58.90 28.57 34.73
CA THR A 846 58.66 27.11 34.96
C THR A 846 57.21 26.81 35.42
N THR A 847 56.65 25.65 34.99
CA THR A 847 55.84 24.59 35.69
C THR A 847 55.21 24.83 37.12
N ILE A 848 54.18 24.11 37.63
CA ILE A 848 53.76 22.69 37.42
C ILE A 848 52.34 22.31 37.98
N ARG A 849 51.58 21.45 37.26
CA ARG A 849 50.50 20.50 37.72
C ARG A 849 49.23 21.09 38.43
N LYS A 850 48.09 20.38 38.62
CA LYS A 850 47.85 18.92 38.83
C LYS A 850 46.39 18.47 38.53
N ARG A 851 46.21 17.14 38.33
CA ARG A 851 44.97 16.31 38.25
C ARG A 851 44.23 16.18 36.88
N LYS A 852 43.52 15.03 36.76
CA LYS A 852 42.75 14.48 35.62
C LYS A 852 41.22 14.69 35.89
N SER A 853 40.22 14.26 35.10
CA SER A 853 40.13 13.22 34.04
C SER A 853 38.84 13.36 33.20
N TYR A 854 38.81 12.72 32.01
CA TYR A 854 37.72 11.97 31.32
C TYR A 854 36.21 12.24 31.59
N GLU A 855 35.25 12.09 30.67
CA GLU A 855 35.19 11.90 29.20
C GLU A 855 33.71 11.82 28.72
N ILE A 856 33.49 11.91 27.39
CA ILE A 856 32.49 11.23 26.52
C ILE A 856 31.67 12.17 25.59
N LEU A 857 31.35 11.62 24.39
CA LEU A 857 30.74 12.20 23.19
C LEU A 857 29.20 12.43 23.34
N SER A 858 28.36 12.85 22.38
CA SER A 858 28.43 12.85 20.90
C SER A 858 27.38 13.70 20.13
N LYS A 859 27.75 14.16 18.92
CA LYS A 859 26.97 14.26 17.65
C LYS A 859 25.67 15.10 17.51
N THR A 860 25.78 16.22 16.77
CA THR A 860 25.17 16.52 15.42
C THR A 860 23.88 15.79 14.94
N GLU A 861 22.93 16.38 14.20
CA GLU A 861 22.77 17.76 13.64
C GLU A 861 21.33 18.15 13.16
N LYS A 862 21.22 19.41 12.71
CA LYS A 862 20.08 20.24 12.21
C LYS A 862 19.09 19.62 11.19
N PRO A 863 17.92 20.28 11.01
CA PRO A 863 17.50 20.75 9.67
C PRO A 863 17.24 22.28 9.59
N VAL A 864 16.94 22.81 8.39
CA VAL A 864 17.09 24.25 8.05
C VAL A 864 15.86 24.90 7.38
N ARG A 865 15.31 25.91 8.08
CA ARG A 865 14.69 27.18 7.60
C ARG A 865 13.54 27.19 6.54
N ARG A 866 12.40 27.75 7.00
CA ARG A 866 11.71 28.99 6.49
C ARG A 866 10.93 28.89 5.14
N LYS A 867 9.94 29.75 4.80
CA LYS A 867 9.36 30.98 5.44
C LYS A 867 7.96 31.31 4.83
N ARG A 868 7.00 31.78 5.65
CA ARG A 868 6.03 32.90 5.39
C ARG A 868 5.02 32.77 4.20
N SER A 869 3.85 33.45 4.18
CA SER A 869 3.16 34.32 5.17
C SER A 869 1.73 34.70 4.78
N ARG A 870 0.95 35.20 5.78
CA ARG A 870 -0.12 36.24 5.68
C ARG A 870 -1.44 35.77 5.02
N LYS A 871 -2.56 35.72 5.78
CA LYS A 871 -3.55 36.79 6.10
C LYS A 871 -4.78 36.68 5.16
N SER A 872 -6.02 37.02 5.52
CA SER A 872 -6.61 37.48 6.80
C SER A 872 -8.12 37.71 6.69
N ILE A 873 -8.85 37.73 7.84
CA ILE A 873 -10.00 38.63 8.14
C ILE A 873 -11.29 38.38 7.32
N LEU A 874 -12.52 38.52 7.83
CA LEU A 874 -13.16 38.45 9.18
C LEU A 874 -14.67 38.74 8.95
N SER A 875 -15.60 38.26 9.81
CA SER A 875 -17.02 38.74 9.92
C SER A 875 -17.88 38.65 8.62
N ASP A 876 -19.21 38.81 8.50
CA ASP A 876 -20.42 38.86 9.37
C ASP A 876 -21.66 38.72 8.42
N GLN A 877 -22.95 38.61 8.79
CA GLN A 877 -23.66 38.66 10.09
C GLN A 877 -25.02 37.88 10.09
N ARG A 878 -25.67 37.86 11.26
CA ARG A 878 -27.11 38.01 11.61
C ARG A 878 -28.17 38.25 10.50
N SER A 879 -29.47 37.93 10.69
CA SER A 879 -30.17 37.15 11.74
C SER A 879 -31.69 36.97 11.45
N SER A 880 -32.25 35.82 11.87
CA SER A 880 -33.62 35.62 12.41
C SER A 880 -34.85 35.98 11.51
N ASP A 881 -36.12 35.67 11.82
CA ASP A 881 -36.74 35.21 13.09
C ASP A 881 -38.03 34.35 12.91
N SER A 882 -38.25 33.43 13.87
CA SER A 882 -39.56 33.01 14.45
C SER A 882 -40.67 32.28 13.65
N GLN A 883 -41.62 31.53 14.24
CA GLN A 883 -41.70 30.72 15.50
C GLN A 883 -42.98 29.81 15.50
N LEU A 884 -42.91 28.62 16.12
CA LEU A 884 -43.96 27.77 16.78
C LEU A 884 -45.33 27.50 16.07
N GLY A 885 -46.11 26.46 16.40
CA GLY A 885 -46.01 25.30 17.33
C GLY A 885 -47.20 24.33 17.07
N THR A 886 -47.11 23.00 17.24
CA THR A 886 -47.15 22.17 18.47
C THR A 886 -48.46 21.35 18.62
N THR A 887 -48.35 20.16 19.23
CA THR A 887 -49.41 19.28 19.82
C THR A 887 -50.53 18.65 18.95
N ALA A 888 -50.53 17.31 18.89
CA ALA A 888 -51.73 16.46 18.97
C ALA A 888 -52.07 16.17 20.47
N PRO A 889 -53.15 15.46 20.86
CA PRO A 889 -53.12 13.98 20.91
C PRO A 889 -54.49 13.21 20.95
N VAL A 890 -54.39 11.87 21.18
CA VAL A 890 -55.41 10.91 21.69
C VAL A 890 -56.43 10.27 20.71
N VAL A 891 -56.73 9.00 21.01
CA VAL A 891 -57.64 8.04 20.36
C VAL A 891 -58.59 7.50 21.44
N TYR A 892 -59.86 7.17 21.14
CA TYR A 892 -60.47 5.98 21.74
C TYR A 892 -61.61 5.33 20.92
N VAL A 893 -61.63 4.01 21.04
CA VAL A 893 -62.49 2.96 20.48
C VAL A 893 -63.96 3.08 20.91
N SER A 894 -64.92 2.81 20.01
CA SER A 894 -65.83 1.65 20.16
C SER A 894 -66.72 1.34 18.94
N SER A 895 -66.83 0.05 18.64
CA SER A 895 -67.84 -0.54 17.76
C SER A 895 -68.79 -1.41 18.61
N MET A 896 -70.10 -1.29 18.41
CA MET A 896 -71.12 -2.15 19.02
C MET A 896 -72.27 -2.36 18.01
N ILE A 897 -72.55 -3.62 17.60
CA ILE A 897 -73.61 -4.53 18.16
C ILE A 897 -74.97 -4.25 17.44
N ASP A 898 -75.73 -5.22 16.91
CA ASP A 898 -75.73 -6.70 17.10
C ASP A 898 -76.52 -7.47 15.99
N ILE A 899 -76.82 -8.77 16.22
CA ILE A 899 -78.06 -9.50 15.85
C ILE A 899 -78.16 -10.00 14.37
N GLN A 900 -78.52 -11.27 14.05
CA GLN A 900 -79.01 -12.40 14.88
C GLN A 900 -78.74 -13.83 14.32
N GLN A 901 -78.44 -14.76 15.23
CA GLN A 901 -78.85 -16.19 15.36
C GLN A 901 -79.01 -17.14 14.14
N THR A 902 -78.34 -18.30 14.24
CA THR A 902 -78.93 -19.67 14.37
C THR A 902 -77.80 -20.62 14.86
N SER A 903 -77.81 -21.17 16.09
CA SER A 903 -78.37 -22.49 16.51
C SER A 903 -77.94 -23.68 15.61
N ILE A 904 -77.41 -24.82 16.10
CA ILE A 904 -77.94 -25.74 17.13
C ILE A 904 -76.82 -26.62 17.79
N LYS A 905 -76.88 -26.81 19.13
CA LYS A 905 -76.52 -27.96 20.05
C LYS A 905 -75.36 -28.95 19.71
N SER A 906 -74.64 -29.63 20.63
CA SER A 906 -74.81 -30.10 22.05
C SER A 906 -73.43 -30.60 22.60
N SER A 907 -73.11 -31.00 23.85
CA SER A 907 -73.70 -31.02 25.22
C SER A 907 -72.58 -31.35 26.29
N PRO A 908 -72.76 -31.20 27.63
CA PRO A 908 -71.65 -31.08 28.62
C PRO A 908 -71.41 -32.24 29.64
N LYS A 909 -70.25 -32.19 30.36
CA LYS A 909 -69.88 -32.65 31.75
C LYS A 909 -68.61 -31.85 32.18
N SER A 910 -68.31 -31.33 33.39
CA SER A 910 -68.62 -31.61 34.82
C SER A 910 -67.61 -32.61 35.49
N ASP A 911 -67.13 -32.50 36.75
CA ASP A 911 -67.56 -31.82 38.01
C ASP A 911 -66.41 -31.49 39.04
N ILE A 912 -66.63 -30.47 39.93
CA ILE A 912 -66.25 -30.34 41.40
C ILE A 912 -64.79 -30.13 41.96
N ASP A 913 -64.61 -28.99 42.66
CA ASP A 913 -63.96 -28.57 43.96
C ASP A 913 -62.62 -29.07 44.63
N HIS A 914 -62.09 -28.14 45.48
CA HIS A 914 -61.36 -28.23 46.77
C HIS A 914 -59.81 -28.14 46.92
N ASP A 915 -59.36 -26.99 47.43
CA ASP A 915 -58.40 -26.66 48.53
C ASP A 915 -57.21 -27.58 48.93
N ASN A 916 -55.99 -26.98 49.04
CA ASN A 916 -55.54 -26.42 50.34
C ASN A 916 -54.23 -25.56 50.31
N ASN A 917 -53.97 -24.89 51.45
CA ASN A 917 -52.88 -23.93 51.78
C ASN A 917 -51.81 -24.64 52.71
N PRO A 918 -50.90 -24.02 53.51
CA PRO A 918 -50.40 -22.62 53.67
C PRO A 918 -48.85 -22.48 53.88
N LEU A 919 -48.42 -21.36 54.53
CA LEU A 919 -47.12 -21.03 55.20
C LEU A 919 -46.12 -20.16 54.37
N LEU A 920 -45.55 -19.01 54.81
CA LEU A 920 -45.37 -18.27 56.10
C LEU A 920 -44.33 -18.91 57.08
N ILE A 921 -43.43 -18.20 57.81
CA ILE A 921 -43.20 -16.76 58.04
C ILE A 921 -41.76 -16.47 58.60
N SER A 922 -41.21 -15.26 58.33
CA SER A 922 -40.21 -14.45 59.11
C SER A 922 -38.84 -15.04 59.59
N ASP A 923 -37.88 -14.34 60.23
CA ASP A 923 -37.71 -12.96 60.80
C ASP A 923 -36.21 -12.48 60.77
N ASP A 924 -35.97 -11.16 60.92
CA ASP A 924 -34.79 -10.45 61.54
C ASP A 924 -33.31 -10.64 61.02
N ASP A 925 -32.33 -9.70 61.14
CA ASP A 925 -32.29 -8.34 61.73
C ASP A 925 -31.20 -7.38 61.12
N ASN A 926 -31.39 -6.05 61.33
CA ASN A 926 -30.46 -4.92 61.59
C ASN A 926 -29.34 -4.36 60.64
N ASP A 927 -29.38 -3.02 60.47
CA ASP A 927 -28.30 -1.97 60.43
C ASP A 927 -27.05 -2.06 59.50
N GLN A 928 -26.38 -0.98 59.01
CA GLN A 928 -26.58 0.49 58.83
C GLN A 928 -25.50 0.97 57.77
N THR A 929 -25.31 2.18 57.19
CA THR A 929 -25.68 3.60 57.46
C THR A 929 -25.72 4.53 56.21
N LYS A 930 -26.85 5.21 56.01
CA LYS A 930 -27.11 6.59 55.47
C LYS A 930 -26.03 7.40 54.71
N LYS A 931 -26.40 7.86 53.49
CA LYS A 931 -26.42 9.26 52.93
C LYS A 931 -26.86 9.23 51.45
N GLY A 932 -27.55 10.21 50.85
CA GLY A 932 -28.19 11.42 51.41
C GLY A 932 -28.58 12.49 50.35
N THR A 933 -29.81 12.42 49.83
CA THR A 933 -30.67 13.57 49.41
C THR A 933 -30.28 14.48 48.20
N VAL A 934 -30.98 14.29 47.07
CA VAL A 934 -31.49 15.29 46.07
C VAL A 934 -30.50 16.15 45.24
N VAL A 935 -30.66 16.10 43.91
CA VAL A 935 -30.90 17.22 42.92
C VAL A 935 -31.02 16.56 41.52
N GLY A 936 -31.78 17.15 40.58
CA GLY A 936 -32.22 16.47 39.36
C GLY A 936 -31.35 16.60 38.09
N GLY A 937 -31.66 15.76 37.09
CA GLY A 937 -31.53 16.04 35.66
C GLY A 937 -30.24 15.60 34.94
N VAL A 938 -30.22 14.39 34.38
CA VAL A 938 -29.33 13.99 33.27
C VAL A 938 -30.04 12.98 32.35
N GLU A 939 -30.04 13.21 31.05
CA GLU A 939 -30.27 12.19 30.00
C GLU A 939 -29.22 12.39 28.90
N ASP A 940 -28.03 11.81 29.07
CA ASP A 940 -26.95 11.85 28.06
C ASP A 940 -25.89 10.76 28.33
N ASP A 941 -26.35 9.54 28.68
CA ASP A 941 -25.53 8.39 29.11
C ASP A 941 -25.29 7.36 27.99
N CYS A 942 -24.03 6.93 27.84
CA CYS A 942 -23.59 6.02 26.78
C CYS A 942 -23.66 4.54 27.22
N ALA A 943 -24.37 3.70 26.45
CA ALA A 943 -24.81 2.35 26.85
C ALA A 943 -23.74 1.24 26.86
N VAL A 944 -22.51 1.53 27.31
CA VAL A 944 -21.39 0.57 27.37
C VAL A 944 -21.48 -0.30 28.62
N ASP A 945 -21.91 -1.55 28.44
CA ASP A 945 -21.77 -2.61 29.44
C ASP A 945 -20.28 -2.72 29.87
N GLY A 946 -19.99 -2.61 31.17
CA GLY A 946 -18.62 -2.73 31.72
C GLY A 946 -18.04 -1.48 32.41
N GLY A 947 -18.71 -0.33 32.31
CA GLY A 947 -18.53 0.74 33.31
C GLY A 947 -17.26 1.61 33.21
N THR A 948 -16.90 2.12 32.02
CA THR A 948 -16.12 3.38 31.93
C THR A 948 -16.37 4.07 30.59
N CYS A 949 -17.28 5.05 30.56
CA CYS A 949 -17.43 5.92 29.39
C CYS A 949 -16.17 6.81 29.27
N LEU A 950 -15.47 6.73 28.14
CA LEU A 950 -14.17 7.40 27.95
C LEU A 950 -14.27 8.92 27.74
N LYS A 951 -15.49 9.49 27.72
CA LYS A 951 -15.74 10.95 27.70
C LYS A 951 -17.04 11.28 28.45
N PRO A 952 -17.06 12.29 29.35
CA PRO A 952 -18.28 12.83 29.91
C PRO A 952 -19.05 13.66 28.86
N SER A 953 -20.35 13.84 29.11
CA SER A 953 -21.35 14.39 28.19
C SER A 953 -21.04 15.81 27.68
N GLY A 954 -21.43 16.10 26.44
CA GLY A 954 -21.21 17.40 25.81
C GLY A 954 -21.56 17.42 24.32
N SER A 955 -22.06 18.56 23.85
CA SER A 955 -22.72 18.79 22.54
C SER A 955 -21.86 18.64 21.27
N SER A 956 -20.71 17.97 21.36
CA SER A 956 -19.79 17.71 20.23
C SER A 956 -19.37 16.24 20.09
N ILE A 957 -19.93 15.34 20.90
CA ILE A 957 -19.65 13.90 20.80
C ILE A 957 -20.51 13.30 19.67
N LYS A 958 -19.89 12.42 18.87
CA LYS A 958 -20.58 11.69 17.79
C LYS A 958 -21.09 10.35 18.31
N TRP A 959 -22.35 10.07 17.99
CA TRP A 959 -23.08 8.87 18.40
C TRP A 959 -23.30 7.91 17.23
N VAL A 960 -23.49 6.62 17.55
CA VAL A 960 -23.93 5.56 16.65
C VAL A 960 -24.93 4.66 17.36
N CYS A 961 -26.02 4.30 16.69
CA CYS A 961 -27.00 3.34 17.18
C CYS A 961 -26.59 1.92 16.75
N CYS A 962 -26.87 0.91 17.57
CA CYS A 962 -26.62 -0.49 17.22
C CYS A 962 -27.84 -1.12 16.54
N ASP A 963 -27.75 -1.42 15.25
CA ASP A 963 -28.84 -1.94 14.38
C ASP A 963 -29.39 -3.33 14.77
N ALA A 964 -28.95 -3.89 15.90
CA ALA A 964 -29.38 -5.17 16.46
C ALA A 964 -29.80 -5.11 17.95
N CYS A 965 -29.77 -3.94 18.59
CA CYS A 965 -30.32 -3.75 19.94
C CYS A 965 -30.77 -2.31 20.26
N GLU A 966 -30.73 -1.40 19.28
CA GLU A 966 -31.25 -0.02 19.33
C GLU A 966 -30.61 0.89 20.41
N ARG A 967 -29.58 0.40 21.10
CA ARG A 967 -28.79 1.16 22.08
C ARG A 967 -27.80 2.10 21.39
N TRP A 968 -27.64 3.29 21.98
CA TRP A 968 -26.76 4.34 21.49
C TRP A 968 -25.39 4.33 22.18
N PHE A 969 -24.35 4.52 21.37
CA PHE A 969 -22.96 4.50 21.80
C PHE A 969 -22.20 5.72 21.25
N HIS A 970 -21.32 6.31 22.06
CA HIS A 970 -20.30 7.22 21.57
C HIS A 970 -19.35 6.47 20.62
N LEU A 971 -19.10 6.99 19.42
CA LEU A 971 -18.21 6.40 18.40
C LEU A 971 -16.88 5.90 19.01
N VAL A 972 -16.24 6.76 19.80
CA VAL A 972 -14.93 6.48 20.42
C VAL A 972 -14.99 5.32 21.42
N CYS A 973 -16.11 5.16 22.16
CA CYS A 973 -16.26 4.09 23.14
C CYS A 973 -16.52 2.72 22.50
N VAL A 974 -16.82 2.68 21.20
CA VAL A 974 -16.90 1.46 20.38
C VAL A 974 -15.78 1.34 19.35
N GLY A 975 -14.69 2.10 19.53
CA GLY A 975 -13.47 2.03 18.72
C GLY A 975 -13.56 2.70 17.34
N LEU A 976 -14.63 3.44 17.05
CA LEU A 976 -14.84 4.11 15.76
C LEU A 976 -14.37 5.57 15.79
N THR A 977 -13.74 6.03 14.71
CA THR A 977 -13.30 7.42 14.52
C THR A 977 -14.25 8.21 13.60
N SER A 978 -14.89 7.53 12.65
CA SER A 978 -16.01 8.03 11.84
C SER A 978 -16.87 6.87 11.34
N VAL A 979 -18.14 7.13 11.06
CA VAL A 979 -19.05 6.18 10.38
C VAL A 979 -19.22 6.63 8.93
N LYS A 980 -19.05 5.72 7.98
CA LYS A 980 -19.42 5.96 6.57
C LYS A 980 -20.91 5.71 6.38
N LYS A 981 -21.58 6.49 5.54
CA LYS A 981 -23.06 6.52 5.37
C LYS A 981 -23.73 5.23 4.81
N LYS A 982 -23.08 4.05 4.83
CA LYS A 982 -23.61 2.79 4.27
C LYS A 982 -23.13 1.50 5.00
N GLU A 983 -22.61 1.59 6.22
CA GLU A 983 -22.12 0.41 6.98
C GLU A 983 -23.00 0.20 8.23
N GLU A 984 -23.62 -0.99 8.38
CA GLU A 984 -24.38 -1.37 9.59
C GLU A 984 -23.46 -1.45 10.82
N PHE A 985 -23.88 -0.84 11.94
CA PHE A 985 -23.16 -0.93 13.20
C PHE A 985 -23.81 -1.94 14.15
N LYS A 986 -23.08 -3.02 14.44
CA LYS A 986 -23.41 -3.97 15.50
C LYS A 986 -22.37 -3.90 16.62
N CYS A 987 -22.85 -3.70 17.85
CA CYS A 987 -22.02 -3.59 19.05
C CYS A 987 -21.33 -4.93 19.39
N ALA A 988 -20.35 -4.92 20.29
CA ALA A 988 -19.58 -6.11 20.64
C ALA A 988 -20.47 -7.27 21.12
N ARG A 989 -21.51 -6.98 21.92
CA ARG A 989 -22.46 -7.96 22.45
C ARG A 989 -23.33 -8.60 21.34
N CYS A 990 -23.87 -7.79 20.44
CA CYS A 990 -24.64 -8.28 19.29
C CYS A 990 -23.77 -9.00 18.24
N LYS A 991 -22.45 -8.80 18.22
CA LYS A 991 -21.49 -9.53 17.38
C LYS A 991 -21.10 -10.91 17.93
N GLN A 992 -21.46 -11.24 19.18
CA GLN A 992 -21.09 -12.50 19.84
C GLN A 992 -22.24 -13.52 19.91
N LEU A 993 -23.44 -13.20 19.43
CA LEU A 993 -24.58 -14.11 19.39
C LEU A 993 -24.60 -14.90 18.06
N PRO A 994 -24.52 -16.24 18.09
CA PRO A 994 -24.60 -17.06 16.87
C PRO A 994 -26.03 -17.13 16.32
N ILE A 995 -26.16 -17.20 14.99
CA ILE A 995 -27.45 -17.23 14.29
C ILE A 995 -28.10 -18.61 14.45
N SER A 996 -29.24 -18.67 15.14
CA SER A 996 -30.05 -19.89 15.24
C SER A 996 -30.90 -20.08 13.98
N THR A 997 -30.55 -21.05 13.14
CA THR A 997 -31.35 -21.44 11.97
C THR A 997 -32.58 -22.26 12.37
N VAL A 998 -33.78 -21.73 12.11
CA VAL A 998 -35.04 -22.47 12.27
C VAL A 998 -35.32 -23.28 11.00
N SER A 999 -35.36 -24.61 11.13
CA SER A 999 -35.81 -25.53 10.08
C SER A 999 -37.22 -26.03 10.40
N SER A 1000 -38.12 -25.98 9.41
CA SER A 1000 -39.50 -26.47 9.54
C SER A 1000 -39.70 -27.72 8.70
N SER A 1001 -39.74 -28.89 9.33
CA SER A 1001 -40.04 -30.17 8.68
C SER A 1001 -41.52 -30.50 8.71
N THR A 1002 -42.13 -30.69 7.53
CA THR A 1002 -43.51 -31.19 7.38
C THR A 1002 -43.53 -32.45 6.53
N SER A 1003 -43.70 -33.60 7.17
CA SER A 1003 -43.84 -34.91 6.54
C SER A 1003 -45.29 -35.17 6.13
N THR A 1004 -45.52 -35.61 4.89
CA THR A 1004 -46.82 -36.13 4.42
C THR A 1004 -46.75 -37.65 4.24
N PRO A 1005 -47.76 -38.42 4.71
CA PRO A 1005 -47.83 -39.86 4.46
C PRO A 1005 -48.44 -40.15 3.09
N THR A 1006 -47.97 -41.21 2.42
CA THR A 1006 -48.52 -41.69 1.15
C THR A 1006 -49.63 -42.72 1.39
N MET A 1007 -50.73 -42.62 0.63
CA MET A 1007 -51.75 -43.66 0.49
C MET A 1007 -51.85 -44.05 -1.00
N ILE A 1008 -52.22 -45.29 -1.29
CA ILE A 1008 -52.15 -45.90 -2.63
C ILE A 1008 -53.54 -46.41 -3.05
N ALA A 1009 -53.84 -46.24 -4.34
CA ALA A 1009 -55.04 -46.68 -5.07
C ALA A 1009 -56.36 -45.97 -4.67
N THR A 1010 -57.32 -45.79 -5.58
CA THR A 1010 -57.39 -46.19 -7.01
C THR A 1010 -57.46 -44.98 -7.93
#